data_AF-A0A0Q9EPI1-F1
#
_entry.id   AF-A0A0Q9EPI1-F1
#
_cell.length_a   1.000
_cell.length_b   1.000
_cell.length_c   1.000
_cell.angle_alpha   90.00
_cell.angle_beta   90.00
_cell.angle_gamma   90.00
#
_symmetry.space_group_name_H-M   'P 1'
#
loop_
_entity.id
_entity.type
_entity.pdbx_description
1 polymer ?
#
loop_
_entity_poly.entity_id
_entity_poly.type
_entity_poly.pdbx_seq_one_letter_code
_entity_poly.pdbx_strand_id
1 'polypeptide(L)'
;MTGTLLPFAWFELDGKRFPLSPRCLCAVVIQHWEERDGRSSGQLERDTAIQTARFLEARFRPADIIPGPLRVSLRHPKLADLQVGALLSTRKALWVVVLVDVRRTKDLLAAEQRLRALIEEDDGLVAQDLATSQILHMPLQGRSPDAVRVLAVIVAPIAGGASVALPHASNIRTLFLVDLVSIVESVERPQDFDDYFAFVDANEESASPFTGPMDHFAAFRHSHGVLIGGAIRPTMIMLDPHSGSNYRFEELRKFWASAPRRLPDDDPTTWSVKPTDKTLHQLTHRGRPWLSWCADGVEPTLHFMLDVNAQDLEVRHGSLLELFIHCVADAWNERAELFPANLFVHQRVVTHCRANLDHLPDESGGERSAGPLLTAWKIRERNADSLVLEVEVDLSQVAADLEDASDARFETFCASEWLRGACAVMAMPLDEQVLRGLAATADRTPRFTLSHRERTVDVPDHPNPISADLEHFKLARRDLAMEFQAEGISPGRYELKPAKAVIDKIRDRYRTLVHEHVRKFDRQAFVRLAVEQFDHLVAEYDRESTRLRMSLTHEVDFDRTEQQAKAHEEFIRTTRNVRYLLELAYSRGVSGSRVPTVDEWQALVAQADWLLVLYGASDTLHNELEVGGVDVDSEFIPEVFYEGDDDQAYQQEAANELLARGDDQDLVAAMDEAQRQRLDAAFVNSVGFSMATLLPVLAVLGRWVSAKQGAVPLAWSYEGSRADVLATLVAHVPLQVPPAEVEAALDFVTLDPGRVCLLAGQDKETDDVPIWEHRKRVHRYGIRPVLRVGQDRLLWGAAAAHRAFGIWNGTFSDGYPPADFGYPQIEDVAGSIKAHIEQDLELRAVEVFGRHLTYVEHGVDFHRRFRKEGFEDVGDFDVLAYRPEDNWWFMVECKYNKPAFCIKDMRRLREDVFGKTPATGQLAKIARRHAFLETHATRLLELLKWPASAAVEQRIEDLYVCPRIFPFMRRVPRPVLTQFVRLGKLDALVRSRLDGGADPGE
;
A
#
# COMPACT_ATOMS: atom_id res chain seq x y z
N MET A 1 -20.44 41.79 -19.98
CA MET A 1 -19.49 41.62 -21.10
C MET A 1 -20.21 41.92 -22.40
N THR A 2 -19.88 43.04 -23.04
CA THR A 2 -20.31 43.38 -24.41
C THR A 2 -19.59 42.42 -25.35
N GLY A 3 -20.31 41.59 -26.11
CA GLY A 3 -19.76 40.48 -26.91
C GLY A 3 -18.71 40.89 -27.95
N THR A 4 -17.48 41.08 -27.48
CA THR A 4 -16.27 41.26 -28.30
C THR A 4 -15.60 39.90 -28.38
N LEU A 5 -15.26 39.46 -29.59
CA LEU A 5 -14.53 38.21 -29.81
C LEU A 5 -13.26 38.21 -28.94
N LEU A 6 -13.00 37.12 -28.20
CA LEU A 6 -11.76 36.95 -27.45
C LEU A 6 -10.55 37.17 -28.38
N PRO A 7 -9.44 37.77 -27.93
CA PRO A 7 -8.27 37.97 -28.79
C PRO A 7 -7.76 36.61 -29.28
N PHE A 8 -7.70 36.44 -30.59
CA PHE A 8 -7.29 35.21 -31.27
C PHE A 8 -5.89 35.41 -31.92
N ALA A 9 -5.12 34.33 -32.02
CA ALA A 9 -3.86 34.32 -32.75
C ALA A 9 -4.11 33.93 -34.21
N TRP A 10 -3.25 34.38 -35.13
CA TRP A 10 -3.29 33.97 -36.53
C TRP A 10 -2.16 32.98 -36.80
N PHE A 11 -2.48 31.78 -37.28
CA PHE A 11 -1.49 30.87 -37.84
C PHE A 11 -1.38 31.12 -39.34
N GLU A 12 -0.18 31.41 -39.85
CA GLU A 12 0.05 31.62 -41.28
C GLU A 12 0.75 30.41 -41.89
N LEU A 13 0.07 29.71 -42.81
CA LEU A 13 0.59 28.56 -43.56
C LEU A 13 0.29 28.79 -45.05
N ASP A 14 1.32 28.67 -45.89
CA ASP A 14 1.23 28.90 -47.34
C ASP A 14 0.58 30.25 -47.72
N GLY A 15 0.87 31.30 -46.94
CA GLY A 15 0.32 32.64 -47.14
C GLY A 15 -1.17 32.79 -46.80
N LYS A 16 -1.78 31.79 -46.14
CA LYS A 16 -3.16 31.84 -45.64
C LYS A 16 -3.16 31.92 -44.12
N ARG A 17 -4.00 32.80 -43.58
CA ARG A 17 -4.15 32.99 -42.14
C ARG A 17 -5.36 32.22 -41.60
N PHE A 18 -5.11 31.36 -40.63
CA PHE A 18 -6.11 30.58 -39.92
C PHE A 18 -6.30 31.19 -38.52
N PRO A 19 -7.54 31.53 -38.11
CA PRO A 19 -7.79 32.00 -36.76
C PRO A 19 -7.68 30.83 -35.77
N LEU A 20 -6.83 30.96 -34.76
CA LEU A 20 -6.77 30.09 -33.58
C LEU A 20 -7.37 30.84 -32.39
N SER A 21 -8.46 30.32 -31.81
CA SER A 21 -9.15 30.93 -30.67
C SER A 21 -9.02 30.06 -29.40
N PRO A 22 -8.84 30.65 -28.19
CA PRO A 22 -8.19 31.93 -27.91
C PRO A 22 -7.38 31.91 -26.59
N ARG A 23 -6.81 33.05 -26.22
CA ARG A 23 -6.20 33.31 -24.91
C ARG A 23 -7.04 32.79 -23.74
N CYS A 24 -6.36 32.24 -22.73
CA CYS A 24 -6.92 31.96 -21.42
C CYS A 24 -7.76 33.15 -20.92
N LEU A 25 -9.03 32.91 -20.55
CA LEU A 25 -9.95 33.96 -20.07
C LEU A 25 -9.34 34.77 -18.91
N CYS A 26 -8.59 34.10 -18.02
CA CYS A 26 -7.88 34.75 -16.92
C CYS A 26 -6.86 35.78 -17.42
N ALA A 27 -6.12 35.48 -18.49
CA ALA A 27 -5.17 36.42 -19.09
C ALA A 27 -5.89 37.66 -19.66
N VAL A 28 -7.09 37.51 -20.23
CA VAL A 28 -7.90 38.64 -20.72
C VAL A 28 -8.37 39.51 -19.56
N VAL A 29 -8.79 38.90 -18.45
CA VAL A 29 -9.21 39.63 -17.24
C VAL A 29 -8.03 40.39 -16.63
N ILE A 30 -6.87 39.76 -16.49
CA ILE A 30 -5.64 40.42 -16.01
C ILE A 30 -5.31 41.60 -16.92
N GLN A 31 -5.30 41.39 -18.23
CA GLN A 31 -5.02 42.46 -19.20
C GLN A 31 -5.99 43.64 -19.04
N HIS A 32 -7.29 43.37 -18.90
CA HIS A 32 -8.29 44.41 -18.71
C HIS A 32 -8.02 45.29 -17.49
N TRP A 33 -7.63 44.68 -16.36
CA TRP A 33 -7.32 45.42 -15.14
C TRP A 33 -5.98 46.15 -15.22
N GLU A 34 -4.95 45.56 -15.84
CA GLU A 34 -3.68 46.25 -16.09
C GLU A 34 -3.84 47.48 -16.99
N GLU A 35 -4.70 47.40 -18.03
CA GLU A 35 -4.98 48.52 -18.93
C GLU A 35 -5.78 49.63 -18.23
N ARG A 36 -6.59 49.27 -17.23
CA ARG A 36 -7.43 50.22 -16.48
C ARG A 36 -6.62 51.02 -15.45
N ASP A 37 -5.69 50.38 -14.77
CA ASP A 37 -4.82 50.97 -13.73
C ASP A 37 -3.34 50.78 -14.09
N GLY A 38 -2.88 51.52 -15.11
CA GLY A 38 -1.53 51.39 -15.67
C GLY A 38 -0.41 51.64 -14.65
N ARG A 39 0.38 50.60 -14.35
CA ARG A 39 1.55 50.65 -13.45
C ARG A 39 2.87 50.67 -14.22
N SER A 40 3.89 51.25 -13.62
CA SER A 40 5.28 51.11 -14.11
C SER A 40 5.75 49.67 -13.92
N SER A 41 6.62 49.16 -14.81
CA SER A 41 7.11 47.77 -14.74
C SER A 41 7.69 47.41 -13.37
N GLY A 42 8.53 48.27 -12.80
CA GLY A 42 9.14 48.00 -11.49
C GLY A 42 8.15 48.02 -10.31
N GLN A 43 7.06 48.80 -10.41
CA GLN A 43 5.99 48.77 -9.40
C GLN A 43 5.14 47.51 -9.55
N LEU A 44 4.75 47.17 -10.78
CA LEU A 44 3.99 45.96 -11.08
C LEU A 44 4.73 44.71 -10.59
N GLU A 45 6.00 44.55 -10.97
CA GLU A 45 6.82 43.41 -10.55
C GLU A 45 6.95 43.32 -9.02
N ARG A 46 7.09 44.46 -8.32
CA ARG A 46 7.23 44.48 -6.86
C ARG A 46 5.94 44.08 -6.15
N ASP A 47 4.82 44.67 -6.56
CA ASP A 47 3.51 44.40 -5.97
C ASP A 47 3.13 42.93 -6.20
N THR A 48 3.37 42.41 -7.42
CA THR A 48 3.17 41.00 -7.74
C THR A 48 4.14 40.10 -6.96
N ALA A 49 5.41 40.48 -6.78
CA ALA A 49 6.36 39.69 -6.00
C ALA A 49 5.92 39.51 -4.55
N ILE A 50 5.36 40.54 -3.92
CA ILE A 50 4.81 40.46 -2.56
C ILE A 50 3.63 39.47 -2.50
N GLN A 51 2.72 39.52 -3.47
CA GLN A 51 1.58 38.59 -3.49
C GLN A 51 1.99 37.16 -3.84
N THR A 52 2.90 36.98 -4.79
CA THR A 52 3.47 35.68 -5.13
C THR A 52 4.22 35.08 -3.94
N ALA A 53 4.97 35.87 -3.17
CA ALA A 53 5.63 35.40 -1.95
C ALA A 53 4.62 34.78 -0.97
N ARG A 54 3.54 35.51 -0.64
CA ARG A 54 2.47 35.03 0.25
C ARG A 54 1.77 33.79 -0.30
N PHE A 55 1.48 33.78 -1.60
CA PHE A 55 0.86 32.65 -2.28
C PHE A 55 1.69 31.38 -2.18
N LEU A 56 3.00 31.48 -2.44
CA LEU A 56 3.93 30.36 -2.38
C LEU A 56 4.18 29.92 -0.92
N GLU A 57 4.36 30.86 0.01
CA GLU A 57 4.55 30.57 1.45
C GLU A 57 3.39 29.74 2.02
N ALA A 58 2.16 30.03 1.62
CA ALA A 58 1.00 29.30 2.11
C ALA A 58 0.88 27.87 1.52
N ARG A 59 1.64 27.53 0.47
CA ARG A 59 1.54 26.26 -0.27
C ARG A 59 2.79 25.39 -0.19
N PHE A 60 3.94 25.94 0.21
CA PHE A 60 5.18 25.20 0.44
C PHE A 60 5.56 25.19 1.90
N ARG A 61 6.23 24.13 2.36
CA ARG A 61 6.69 24.02 3.75
C ARG A 61 7.81 25.02 4.01
N PRO A 62 7.97 25.55 5.23
CA PRO A 62 9.02 26.50 5.56
C PRO A 62 10.45 26.00 5.30
N ALA A 63 10.66 24.68 5.29
CA ALA A 63 11.96 24.07 4.96
C ALA A 63 12.31 24.16 3.47
N ASP A 64 11.30 24.28 2.60
CA ASP A 64 11.46 24.24 1.15
C ASP A 64 11.42 25.64 0.52
N ILE A 65 10.90 26.64 1.23
CA ILE A 65 10.73 28.00 0.70
C ILE A 65 11.26 29.08 1.61
N ILE A 66 11.89 30.09 1.00
CA ILE A 66 12.17 31.38 1.61
C ILE A 66 11.34 32.42 0.84
N PRO A 67 10.22 32.90 1.42
CA PRO A 67 9.36 33.87 0.75
C PRO A 67 10.01 35.26 0.71
N GLY A 68 9.69 36.02 -0.34
CA GLY A 68 10.14 37.39 -0.54
C GLY A 68 9.13 38.46 -0.11
N PRO A 69 9.30 39.71 -0.59
CA PRO A 69 10.22 40.13 -1.64
C PRO A 69 11.69 40.13 -1.19
N LEU A 70 12.54 39.45 -1.95
CA LEU A 70 13.98 39.36 -1.67
C LEU A 70 14.78 40.23 -2.63
N ARG A 71 15.87 40.79 -2.13
CA ARG A 71 16.95 41.32 -2.95
C ARG A 71 18.15 40.39 -2.85
N VAL A 72 18.37 39.62 -3.92
CA VAL A 72 19.56 38.77 -4.03
C VAL A 72 20.76 39.67 -4.35
N SER A 73 21.77 39.65 -3.50
CA SER A 73 23.00 40.41 -3.67
C SER A 73 24.15 39.68 -3.00
N LEU A 74 25.24 39.50 -3.73
CA LEU A 74 26.49 39.00 -3.20
C LEU A 74 27.36 40.11 -2.62
N ARG A 75 28.52 39.77 -2.05
CA ARG A 75 29.37 40.69 -1.27
C ARG A 75 29.66 42.01 -2.01
N HIS A 76 29.67 42.03 -3.36
CA HIS A 76 29.70 43.22 -4.22
C HIS A 76 28.98 42.94 -5.58
N PRO A 77 28.79 43.95 -6.47
CA PRO A 77 27.57 44.76 -6.63
C PRO A 77 26.27 43.99 -7.00
N LYS A 78 25.12 44.65 -6.73
CA LYS A 78 23.74 44.16 -6.88
C LYS A 78 23.45 43.53 -8.25
N LEU A 79 22.74 42.39 -8.26
CA LEU A 79 22.00 41.94 -9.45
C LEU A 79 21.11 43.09 -9.95
N ALA A 80 20.92 43.22 -11.27
CA ALA A 80 19.98 44.19 -11.83
C ALA A 80 18.59 44.04 -11.17
N ASP A 81 17.79 45.12 -11.11
CA ASP A 81 16.48 45.21 -10.44
C ASP A 81 15.47 44.12 -10.89
N LEU A 82 15.70 42.87 -10.51
CA LEU A 82 14.77 41.76 -10.58
C LEU A 82 14.08 41.66 -9.24
N GLN A 83 12.75 41.56 -9.27
CA GLN A 83 11.96 41.37 -8.06
C GLN A 83 11.89 39.87 -7.79
N VAL A 84 12.60 39.40 -6.76
CA VAL A 84 12.59 37.99 -6.36
C VAL A 84 11.42 37.76 -5.40
N GLY A 85 10.46 36.95 -5.82
CA GLY A 85 9.28 36.62 -5.02
C GLY A 85 9.53 35.51 -4.01
N ALA A 86 10.43 34.57 -4.31
CA ALA A 86 10.80 33.49 -3.40
C ALA A 86 12.10 32.81 -3.85
N LEU A 87 12.73 32.09 -2.91
CA LEU A 87 13.69 31.04 -3.21
C LEU A 87 13.05 29.70 -2.83
N LEU A 88 12.97 28.76 -3.78
CA LEU A 88 12.39 27.44 -3.57
C LEU A 88 13.49 26.39 -3.70
N SER A 89 13.73 25.62 -2.65
CA SER A 89 14.71 24.54 -2.60
C SER A 89 14.03 23.21 -2.91
N THR A 90 14.60 22.46 -3.85
CA THR A 90 14.25 21.07 -4.13
C THR A 90 15.47 20.17 -3.88
N ARG A 91 15.37 18.86 -4.14
CA ARG A 91 16.53 17.97 -4.02
C ARG A 91 17.57 18.24 -5.10
N LYS A 92 17.13 18.60 -6.33
CA LYS A 92 18.01 18.76 -7.49
C LYS A 92 18.41 20.22 -7.73
N ALA A 93 17.61 21.20 -7.29
CA ALA A 93 17.79 22.59 -7.65
C ALA A 93 17.45 23.58 -6.53
N LEU A 94 17.94 24.81 -6.69
CA LEU A 94 17.46 26.00 -5.99
C LEU A 94 16.85 26.94 -7.02
N TRP A 95 15.53 27.11 -6.97
CA TRP A 95 14.77 27.95 -7.88
C TRP A 95 14.67 29.38 -7.34
N VAL A 96 15.20 30.33 -8.10
CA VAL A 96 15.02 31.77 -7.87
C VAL A 96 13.80 32.23 -8.65
N VAL A 97 12.69 32.46 -7.95
CA VAL A 97 11.42 32.87 -8.57
C VAL A 97 11.43 34.38 -8.78
N VAL A 98 11.56 34.81 -10.04
CA VAL A 98 11.69 36.22 -10.42
C VAL A 98 10.43 36.69 -11.13
N LEU A 99 9.91 37.83 -10.71
CA LEU A 99 8.73 38.45 -11.30
C LEU A 99 9.20 39.48 -12.32
N VAL A 100 8.76 39.31 -13.57
CA VAL A 100 9.24 40.12 -14.70
C VAL A 100 8.08 40.56 -15.56
N ASP A 101 8.04 41.86 -15.84
CA ASP A 101 7.13 42.44 -16.82
C ASP A 101 7.52 41.96 -18.22
N VAL A 102 6.52 41.67 -19.05
CA VAL A 102 6.72 41.28 -20.45
C VAL A 102 7.67 42.24 -21.22
N ARG A 103 7.64 43.53 -20.87
CA ARG A 103 8.50 44.60 -21.42
C ARG A 103 9.99 44.46 -21.07
N ARG A 104 10.31 43.70 -20.03
CA ARG A 104 11.66 43.52 -19.45
C ARG A 104 12.22 42.10 -19.62
N THR A 105 11.51 41.21 -20.33
CA THR A 105 11.94 39.83 -20.61
C THR A 105 13.32 39.71 -21.26
N LYS A 106 13.71 40.69 -22.08
CA LYS A 106 15.05 40.76 -22.70
C LYS A 106 16.21 40.88 -21.70
N ASP A 107 15.94 41.33 -20.46
CA ASP A 107 16.96 41.53 -19.42
C ASP A 107 17.30 40.22 -18.68
N LEU A 108 16.48 39.17 -18.83
CA LEU A 108 16.58 37.90 -18.09
C LEU A 108 17.90 37.16 -18.33
N LEU A 109 18.35 37.05 -19.59
CA LEU A 109 19.59 36.32 -19.92
C LEU A 109 20.81 36.98 -19.26
N ALA A 110 20.88 38.32 -19.31
CA ALA A 110 21.97 39.07 -18.68
C ALA A 110 21.92 38.94 -17.14
N ALA A 111 20.72 38.81 -16.56
CA ALA A 111 20.56 38.64 -15.13
C ALA A 111 20.93 37.23 -14.66
N GLU A 112 20.61 36.18 -15.42
CA GLU A 112 21.03 34.79 -15.12
C GLU A 112 22.55 34.64 -15.22
N GLN A 113 23.17 35.15 -16.29
CA GLN A 113 24.63 35.10 -16.44
C GLN A 113 25.36 35.79 -15.27
N ARG A 114 24.82 36.93 -14.82
CA ARG A 114 25.34 37.61 -13.64
C ARG A 114 25.12 36.78 -12.38
N LEU A 115 23.93 36.21 -12.18
CA LEU A 115 23.66 35.34 -11.03
C LEU A 115 24.63 34.16 -10.96
N ARG A 116 24.92 33.53 -12.10
CA ARG A 116 25.84 32.40 -12.18
C ARG A 116 27.29 32.80 -11.88
N ALA A 117 27.80 33.86 -12.53
CA ALA A 117 29.14 34.37 -12.25
C ALA A 117 29.31 34.76 -10.77
N LEU A 118 28.26 35.34 -10.19
CA LEU A 118 28.20 35.68 -8.78
C LEU A 118 28.30 34.42 -7.88
N ILE A 119 27.49 33.40 -8.14
CA ILE A 119 27.52 32.15 -7.36
C ILE A 119 28.88 31.45 -7.42
N GLU A 120 29.53 31.47 -8.59
CA GLU A 120 30.89 30.93 -8.78
C GLU A 120 31.95 31.69 -7.96
N GLU A 121 31.76 32.99 -7.71
CA GLU A 121 32.68 33.82 -6.94
C GLU A 121 32.55 33.65 -5.41
N ASP A 122 31.33 33.50 -4.86
CA ASP A 122 31.09 33.48 -3.41
C ASP A 122 30.71 32.10 -2.81
N ASP A 123 30.65 31.02 -3.62
CA ASP A 123 30.27 29.65 -3.19
C ASP A 123 28.91 29.58 -2.45
N GLY A 124 27.98 30.45 -2.85
CA GLY A 124 26.71 30.63 -2.14
C GLY A 124 25.87 31.78 -2.67
N LEU A 125 24.68 31.91 -2.09
CA LEU A 125 23.72 32.99 -2.37
C LEU A 125 23.47 33.80 -1.11
N VAL A 126 23.44 35.13 -1.25
CA VAL A 126 23.06 36.05 -0.17
C VAL A 126 21.81 36.81 -0.60
N ALA A 127 20.79 36.77 0.25
CA ALA A 127 19.52 37.44 0.01
C ALA A 127 19.19 38.37 1.17
N GLN A 128 18.75 39.59 0.86
CA GLN A 128 18.18 40.50 1.83
C GLN A 128 16.65 40.42 1.73
N ASP A 129 16.00 40.09 2.83
CA ASP A 129 14.56 40.26 2.97
C ASP A 129 14.24 41.76 3.03
N LEU A 130 13.46 42.25 2.07
CA LEU A 130 13.14 43.68 1.98
C LEU A 130 12.06 44.12 3.00
N ALA A 131 11.29 43.18 3.56
CA ALA A 131 10.32 43.47 4.60
C ALA A 131 10.98 43.58 5.98
N THR A 132 11.89 42.67 6.31
CA THR A 132 12.53 42.61 7.64
C THR A 132 13.94 43.23 7.68
N SER A 133 14.52 43.54 6.51
CA SER A 133 15.93 43.92 6.35
C SER A 133 16.94 42.87 6.83
N GLN A 134 16.49 41.64 7.10
CA GLN A 134 17.38 40.52 7.47
C GLN A 134 18.22 40.07 6.28
N ILE A 135 19.49 39.74 6.53
CA ILE A 135 20.40 39.17 5.54
C ILE A 135 20.46 37.66 5.76
N LEU A 136 20.15 36.90 4.72
CA LEU A 136 20.16 35.45 4.67
C LEU A 136 21.40 35.01 3.88
N HIS A 137 22.22 34.17 4.51
CA HIS A 137 23.37 33.52 3.87
C HIS A 137 23.02 32.06 3.58
N MET A 138 23.04 31.69 2.30
CA MET A 138 22.72 30.34 1.83
C MET A 138 23.94 29.75 1.12
N PRO A 139 24.79 28.99 1.83
CA PRO A 139 25.84 28.24 1.17
C PRO A 139 25.22 27.20 0.24
N LEU A 140 25.88 26.86 -0.87
CA LEU A 140 25.39 25.83 -1.79
C LEU A 140 25.44 24.41 -1.20
N GLN A 141 26.07 24.22 -0.02
CA GLN A 141 26.13 22.94 0.71
C GLN A 141 26.58 21.75 -0.17
N GLY A 142 27.54 21.99 -1.08
CA GLY A 142 28.07 20.98 -2.00
C GLY A 142 27.29 20.82 -3.32
N ARG A 143 26.25 21.64 -3.57
CA ARG A 143 25.58 21.72 -4.87
C ARG A 143 26.46 22.46 -5.88
N SER A 144 26.43 22.03 -7.15
CA SER A 144 27.03 22.78 -8.26
C SER A 144 26.33 24.14 -8.43
N PRO A 145 27.03 25.20 -8.88
CA PRO A 145 26.39 26.44 -9.34
C PRO A 145 25.26 26.21 -10.35
N ASP A 146 25.33 25.15 -11.15
CA ASP A 146 24.30 24.76 -12.13
C ASP A 146 23.01 24.23 -11.48
N ALA A 147 23.01 23.97 -10.17
CA ALA A 147 21.81 23.64 -9.42
C ALA A 147 20.93 24.88 -9.18
N VAL A 148 21.44 26.10 -9.35
CA VAL A 148 20.64 27.32 -9.22
C VAL A 148 19.95 27.64 -10.54
N ARG A 149 18.62 27.69 -10.52
CA ARG A 149 17.77 27.89 -11.70
C ARG A 149 16.89 29.12 -11.52
N VAL A 150 16.59 29.83 -12.61
CA VAL A 150 15.71 31.00 -12.60
C VAL A 150 14.33 30.59 -13.11
N LEU A 151 13.29 30.80 -12.30
CA LEU A 151 11.91 30.71 -12.73
C LEU A 151 11.37 32.12 -12.96
N ALA A 152 11.34 32.55 -14.22
CA ALA A 152 10.80 33.84 -14.64
C ALA A 152 9.28 33.76 -14.78
N VAL A 153 8.58 34.50 -13.93
CA VAL A 153 7.12 34.61 -13.94
C VAL A 153 6.73 35.91 -14.64
N ILE A 154 6.08 35.76 -15.80
CA ILE A 154 5.61 36.89 -16.60
C ILE A 154 4.31 37.42 -16.01
N VAL A 155 4.38 38.62 -15.43
CA VAL A 155 3.28 39.21 -14.64
C VAL A 155 2.19 39.86 -15.49
N ALA A 156 2.53 40.31 -16.71
CA ALA A 156 1.59 40.94 -17.63
C ALA A 156 1.35 40.05 -18.86
N PRO A 157 0.09 39.81 -19.28
CA PRO A 157 -0.20 39.06 -20.49
C PRO A 157 0.30 39.80 -21.73
N ILE A 158 0.71 39.05 -22.76
CA ILE A 158 1.15 39.61 -24.04
C ILE A 158 -0.03 40.36 -24.69
N ALA A 159 0.11 41.60 -25.15
CA ALA A 159 -0.96 42.32 -25.86
C ALA A 159 -1.33 41.64 -27.19
N GLY A 160 -2.57 41.81 -27.68
CA GLY A 160 -3.04 41.18 -28.93
C GLY A 160 -2.12 41.48 -30.11
N GLY A 161 -1.55 40.45 -30.76
CA GLY A 161 -0.67 40.59 -31.93
C GLY A 161 0.81 40.93 -31.63
N ALA A 162 1.22 41.04 -30.37
CA ALA A 162 2.63 41.20 -30.00
C ALA A 162 3.35 39.83 -29.97
N SER A 163 4.56 39.76 -30.55
CA SER A 163 5.50 38.66 -30.34
C SER A 163 6.52 39.08 -29.31
N VAL A 164 6.73 38.25 -28.29
CA VAL A 164 7.73 38.47 -27.24
C VAL A 164 8.71 37.32 -27.31
N ALA A 165 9.97 37.62 -27.58
CA ALA A 165 11.03 36.64 -27.56
C ALA A 165 11.35 36.31 -26.10
N LEU A 166 10.94 35.14 -25.64
CA LEU A 166 11.35 34.60 -24.35
C LEU A 166 12.74 33.97 -24.52
N PRO A 167 13.70 34.27 -23.62
CA PRO A 167 15.02 33.66 -23.71
C PRO A 167 14.91 32.16 -23.49
N HIS A 168 15.55 31.40 -24.38
CA HIS A 168 15.67 29.95 -24.27
C HIS A 168 17.07 29.62 -23.75
N ALA A 169 17.16 29.23 -22.48
CA ALA A 169 18.39 28.79 -21.82
C ALA A 169 18.04 27.68 -20.83
N SER A 170 18.91 26.67 -20.68
CA SER A 170 18.66 25.50 -19.81
C SER A 170 18.36 25.87 -18.35
N ASN A 171 18.90 26.99 -17.88
CA ASN A 171 18.76 27.44 -16.49
C ASN A 171 17.63 28.46 -16.29
N ILE A 172 16.93 28.87 -17.35
CA ILE A 172 15.80 29.81 -17.28
C ILE A 172 14.52 29.07 -17.70
N ARG A 173 13.56 28.99 -16.78
CA ARG A 173 12.20 28.54 -17.07
C ARG A 173 11.26 29.73 -17.03
N THR A 174 10.31 29.78 -17.95
CA THR A 174 9.35 30.88 -18.03
C THR A 174 7.93 30.37 -17.86
N LEU A 175 7.15 31.00 -16.99
CA LEU A 175 5.72 30.75 -16.81
C LEU A 175 4.97 32.08 -16.87
N PHE A 176 3.73 32.09 -17.37
CA PHE A 176 2.85 33.22 -17.08
C PHE A 176 2.31 33.10 -15.66
N LEU A 177 1.89 34.23 -15.06
CA LEU A 177 1.34 34.23 -13.71
C LEU A 177 0.19 33.23 -13.52
N VAL A 178 -0.67 33.07 -14.52
CA VAL A 178 -1.80 32.10 -14.48
C VAL A 178 -1.29 30.65 -14.46
N ASP A 179 -0.25 30.34 -15.23
CA ASP A 179 0.36 29.02 -15.24
C ASP A 179 1.04 28.72 -13.91
N LEU A 180 1.76 29.69 -13.33
CA LEU A 180 2.37 29.54 -12.00
C LEU A 180 1.31 29.18 -10.96
N VAL A 181 0.21 29.94 -10.87
CA VAL A 181 -0.85 29.68 -9.89
C VAL A 181 -1.44 28.29 -10.10
N SER A 182 -1.70 27.92 -11.36
CA SER A 182 -2.35 26.65 -11.69
C SER A 182 -1.43 25.44 -11.43
N ILE A 183 -0.15 25.54 -11.75
CA ILE A 183 0.86 24.50 -11.47
C ILE A 183 1.06 24.36 -9.97
N VAL A 184 1.32 25.45 -9.24
CA VAL A 184 1.60 25.40 -7.79
C VAL A 184 0.44 24.80 -7.01
N GLU A 185 -0.81 25.10 -7.38
CA GLU A 185 -1.96 24.48 -6.72
C GLU A 185 -2.20 23.01 -7.08
N SER A 186 -1.58 22.51 -8.15
CA SER A 186 -1.65 21.11 -8.56
C SER A 186 -0.40 20.31 -8.18
N VAL A 187 0.65 20.97 -7.67
CA VAL A 187 1.85 20.33 -7.15
C VAL A 187 1.60 19.79 -5.76
N GLU A 188 2.04 18.55 -5.51
CA GLU A 188 1.92 17.88 -4.23
C GLU A 188 3.21 17.99 -3.41
N ARG A 189 4.36 18.00 -4.10
CA ARG A 189 5.69 18.09 -3.49
C ARG A 189 6.56 19.09 -4.24
N PRO A 190 7.48 19.83 -3.57
CA PRO A 190 8.43 20.71 -4.26
C PRO A 190 9.20 20.01 -5.39
N GLN A 191 9.47 18.71 -5.24
CA GLN A 191 10.19 17.91 -6.23
C GLN A 191 9.44 17.79 -7.58
N ASP A 192 8.10 17.87 -7.57
CA ASP A 192 7.28 17.77 -8.79
C ASP A 192 7.62 18.90 -9.79
N PHE A 193 8.17 20.04 -9.33
CA PHE A 193 8.67 21.10 -10.22
C PHE A 193 9.85 20.64 -11.06
N ASP A 194 10.84 19.97 -10.45
CA ASP A 194 12.00 19.49 -11.18
C ASP A 194 11.61 18.38 -12.15
N ASP A 195 10.71 17.49 -11.72
CA ASP A 195 10.30 16.34 -12.50
C ASP A 195 9.41 16.77 -13.68
N TYR A 196 8.55 17.77 -13.49
CA TYR A 196 7.82 18.44 -14.58
C TYR A 196 8.77 19.06 -15.61
N PHE A 197 9.78 19.84 -15.19
CA PHE A 197 10.69 20.44 -16.16
C PHE A 197 11.61 19.42 -16.83
N ALA A 198 12.00 18.35 -16.13
CA ALA A 198 12.71 17.23 -16.74
C ALA A 198 11.84 16.53 -17.81
N PHE A 199 10.53 16.38 -17.54
CA PHE A 199 9.56 15.90 -18.53
C PHE A 199 9.47 16.81 -19.75
N VAL A 200 9.43 18.14 -19.56
CA VAL A 200 9.42 19.10 -20.67
C VAL A 200 10.69 18.97 -21.51
N ASP A 201 11.86 18.95 -20.87
CA ASP A 201 13.16 18.85 -21.54
C ASP A 201 13.28 17.54 -22.34
N ALA A 202 12.82 16.42 -21.77
CA ALA A 202 12.89 15.11 -22.42
C ALA A 202 12.01 15.03 -23.69
N ASN A 203 11.02 15.91 -23.84
CA ASN A 203 10.03 15.87 -24.91
C ASN A 203 10.05 17.12 -25.82
N GLU A 204 10.99 18.05 -25.61
CA GLU A 204 11.03 19.34 -26.33
C GLU A 204 11.07 19.16 -27.85
N GLU A 205 11.92 18.25 -28.35
CA GLU A 205 12.08 18.00 -29.80
C GLU A 205 10.83 17.42 -30.46
N SER A 206 9.97 16.75 -29.68
CA SER A 206 8.77 16.07 -30.17
C SER A 206 7.51 16.90 -29.97
N ALA A 207 7.51 17.93 -29.12
CA ALA A 207 6.30 18.68 -28.77
C ALA A 207 5.89 19.69 -29.86
N SER A 208 4.59 19.76 -30.12
CA SER A 208 3.98 20.76 -31.02
C SER A 208 4.12 22.20 -30.50
N PRO A 209 4.32 23.21 -31.37
CA PRO A 209 4.47 24.62 -30.96
C PRO A 209 3.18 25.29 -30.48
N PHE A 210 2.04 24.59 -30.49
CA PHE A 210 0.73 25.16 -30.19
C PHE A 210 0.28 24.96 -28.74
N THR A 211 1.13 24.44 -27.85
CA THR A 211 0.80 24.12 -26.46
C THR A 211 1.52 25.01 -25.46
N GLY A 212 0.87 25.32 -24.34
CA GLY A 212 1.42 26.12 -23.26
C GLY A 212 1.96 25.29 -22.09
N PRO A 213 2.59 25.93 -21.09
CA PRO A 213 3.12 25.23 -19.92
C PRO A 213 2.06 24.40 -19.17
N MET A 214 0.83 24.89 -19.06
CA MET A 214 -0.25 24.11 -18.42
C MET A 214 -0.66 22.86 -19.20
N ASP A 215 -0.57 22.88 -20.53
CA ASP A 215 -0.85 21.69 -21.35
C ASP A 215 0.25 20.63 -21.17
N HIS A 216 1.50 21.07 -21.10
CA HIS A 216 2.62 20.19 -20.76
C HIS A 216 2.49 19.65 -19.34
N PHE A 217 2.04 20.45 -18.38
CA PHE A 217 1.82 19.98 -17.01
C PHE A 217 0.68 18.96 -16.92
N ALA A 218 -0.43 19.18 -17.64
CA ALA A 218 -1.50 18.20 -17.75
C ALA A 218 -1.01 16.89 -18.38
N ALA A 219 -0.22 16.98 -19.46
CA ALA A 219 0.41 15.81 -20.07
C ALA A 219 1.35 15.09 -19.10
N PHE A 220 2.15 15.82 -18.32
CA PHE A 220 3.01 15.25 -17.27
C PHE A 220 2.19 14.45 -16.24
N ARG A 221 1.09 15.03 -15.73
CA ARG A 221 0.23 14.38 -14.72
C ARG A 221 -0.50 13.16 -15.29
N HIS A 222 -1.11 13.27 -16.47
CA HIS A 222 -1.83 12.16 -17.11
C HIS A 222 -0.90 11.04 -17.59
N SER A 223 0.30 11.37 -18.04
CA SER A 223 1.29 10.39 -18.49
C SER A 223 2.13 9.81 -17.35
N HIS A 224 1.96 10.29 -16.11
CA HIS A 224 2.82 9.93 -14.96
C HIS A 224 4.31 10.09 -15.31
N GLY A 225 4.69 11.24 -15.88
CA GLY A 225 6.08 11.53 -16.24
C GLY A 225 6.61 10.84 -17.50
N VAL A 226 5.84 9.97 -18.17
CA VAL A 226 6.31 9.21 -19.34
C VAL A 226 5.39 9.41 -20.55
N LEU A 227 5.71 10.38 -21.40
CA LEU A 227 4.90 10.72 -22.58
C LEU A 227 4.96 9.63 -23.67
N ILE A 228 6.15 9.13 -23.97
CA ILE A 228 6.39 8.07 -24.96
C ILE A 228 6.62 6.76 -24.20
N GLY A 229 5.59 5.92 -24.13
CA GLY A 229 5.60 4.66 -23.39
C GLY A 229 6.11 3.45 -24.19
N GLY A 230 6.12 3.52 -25.52
CA GLY A 230 6.54 2.42 -26.40
C GLY A 230 7.95 2.57 -26.99
N ALA A 231 8.31 1.64 -27.86
CA ALA A 231 9.61 1.58 -28.53
C ALA A 231 9.71 2.54 -29.73
N ILE A 232 8.58 2.99 -30.27
CA ILE A 232 8.56 3.94 -31.39
C ILE A 232 8.70 5.36 -30.85
N ARG A 233 9.77 6.05 -31.26
CA ARG A 233 9.92 7.48 -30.99
C ARG A 233 9.22 8.30 -32.09
N PRO A 234 8.09 8.97 -31.80
CA PRO A 234 7.41 9.80 -32.80
C PRO A 234 8.27 11.02 -33.16
N THR A 235 8.17 11.45 -34.41
CA THR A 235 8.81 12.70 -34.89
C THR A 235 8.08 13.95 -34.43
N MET A 236 6.80 13.83 -34.05
CA MET A 236 5.97 14.91 -33.53
C MET A 236 4.83 14.34 -32.68
N ILE A 237 4.55 14.97 -31.54
CA ILE A 237 3.44 14.70 -30.64
C ILE A 237 2.61 15.98 -30.56
N MET A 238 1.36 15.89 -31.03
CA MET A 238 0.42 16.99 -30.92
C MET A 238 -0.39 16.82 -29.64
N LEU A 239 -0.03 17.56 -28.59
CA LEU A 239 -0.85 17.67 -27.39
C LEU A 239 -2.10 18.51 -27.70
N ASP A 240 -3.20 18.21 -27.02
CA ASP A 240 -4.40 19.03 -27.07
C ASP A 240 -4.11 20.40 -26.41
N PRO A 241 -4.22 21.53 -27.15
CA PRO A 241 -3.96 22.89 -26.63
C PRO A 241 -5.01 23.38 -25.61
N HIS A 242 -5.99 22.54 -25.27
CA HIS A 242 -6.95 22.78 -24.19
C HIS A 242 -6.76 21.86 -22.98
N SER A 243 -5.82 20.91 -23.05
CA SER A 243 -5.60 19.91 -22.00
C SER A 243 -5.28 20.52 -20.64
N GLY A 244 -4.52 21.62 -20.58
CA GLY A 244 -4.21 22.32 -19.34
C GLY A 244 -5.44 22.96 -18.68
N SER A 245 -6.35 23.49 -19.49
CA SER A 245 -7.59 24.10 -18.98
C SER A 245 -8.60 23.03 -18.53
N ASN A 246 -8.70 21.93 -19.29
CA ASN A 246 -9.55 20.79 -18.93
C ASN A 246 -9.07 20.14 -17.63
N TYR A 247 -7.76 19.85 -17.52
CA TYR A 247 -7.13 19.33 -16.30
C TYR A 247 -7.45 20.23 -15.10
N ARG A 248 -7.20 21.54 -15.23
CA ARG A 248 -7.46 22.48 -14.13
C ARG A 248 -8.93 22.53 -13.71
N PHE A 249 -9.86 22.48 -14.67
CA PHE A 249 -11.29 22.40 -14.38
C PHE A 249 -11.65 21.11 -13.63
N GLU A 250 -11.12 19.97 -14.06
CA GLU A 250 -11.36 18.69 -13.41
C GLU A 250 -10.82 18.66 -11.99
N GLU A 251 -9.59 19.14 -11.75
CA GLU A 251 -9.00 19.18 -10.41
C GLU A 251 -9.78 20.11 -9.47
N LEU A 252 -10.20 21.28 -9.95
CA LEU A 252 -11.04 22.17 -9.16
C LEU A 252 -12.42 21.55 -8.88
N ARG A 253 -13.02 20.90 -9.88
CA ARG A 253 -14.31 20.21 -9.71
C ARG A 253 -14.20 19.10 -8.66
N LYS A 254 -13.14 18.29 -8.70
CA LYS A 254 -12.87 17.25 -7.69
C LYS A 254 -12.69 17.86 -6.30
N PHE A 255 -11.87 18.90 -6.19
CA PHE A 255 -11.63 19.60 -4.93
C PHE A 255 -12.94 20.12 -4.31
N TRP A 256 -13.73 20.88 -5.08
CA TRP A 256 -14.98 21.47 -4.58
C TRP A 256 -16.11 20.45 -4.36
N ALA A 257 -16.06 19.29 -5.01
CA ALA A 257 -16.99 18.20 -4.74
C ALA A 257 -16.74 17.55 -3.37
N SER A 258 -15.49 17.56 -2.89
CA SER A 258 -15.11 16.99 -1.59
C SER A 258 -14.97 18.01 -0.46
N ALA A 259 -14.94 19.31 -0.78
CA ALA A 259 -14.76 20.37 0.20
C ALA A 259 -15.98 20.53 1.13
N PRO A 260 -15.78 20.79 2.43
CA PRO A 260 -16.87 21.12 3.34
C PRO A 260 -17.51 22.48 2.98
N ARG A 261 -18.73 22.74 3.48
CA ARG A 261 -19.44 24.02 3.29
C ARG A 261 -18.61 25.24 3.69
N ARG A 262 -17.79 25.10 4.73
CA ARG A 262 -16.81 26.09 5.19
C ARG A 262 -15.48 25.39 5.48
N LEU A 263 -14.38 25.99 5.03
CA LEU A 263 -13.02 25.56 5.35
C LEU A 263 -12.55 26.17 6.68
N PRO A 264 -11.43 25.75 7.29
CA PRO A 264 -10.96 26.33 8.54
C PRO A 264 -10.69 27.85 8.48
N ASP A 265 -10.31 28.35 7.31
CA ASP A 265 -10.02 29.77 7.06
C ASP A 265 -10.61 30.21 5.71
N ASP A 266 -10.25 31.43 5.28
CA ASP A 266 -10.78 32.05 4.06
C ASP A 266 -9.87 31.85 2.83
N ASP A 267 -8.83 31.00 2.91
CA ASP A 267 -7.98 30.62 1.77
C ASP A 267 -8.22 29.13 1.41
N PRO A 268 -9.24 28.81 0.60
CA PRO A 268 -9.64 27.42 0.35
C PRO A 268 -8.52 26.55 -0.24
N THR A 269 -7.72 27.14 -1.11
CA THR A 269 -6.72 26.41 -1.92
C THR A 269 -5.42 26.10 -1.18
N THR A 270 -5.24 26.59 0.05
CA THR A 270 -4.12 26.17 0.93
C THR A 270 -4.41 24.85 1.63
N TRP A 271 -5.64 24.36 1.56
CA TRP A 271 -6.05 23.09 2.13
C TRP A 271 -6.05 21.99 1.06
N SER A 272 -5.65 20.79 1.46
CA SER A 272 -5.92 19.55 0.78
C SER A 272 -7.05 18.85 1.53
N VAL A 273 -8.08 18.41 0.82
CA VAL A 273 -9.23 17.71 1.41
C VAL A 273 -9.18 16.26 0.99
N LYS A 274 -9.23 15.35 1.97
CA LYS A 274 -9.31 13.92 1.70
C LYS A 274 -10.69 13.61 1.08
N PRO A 275 -10.76 12.98 -0.11
CA PRO A 275 -12.03 12.67 -0.75
C PRO A 275 -12.90 11.78 0.15
N THR A 276 -14.18 12.14 0.24
CA THR A 276 -15.20 11.42 1.01
C THR A 276 -16.58 11.80 0.49
N ASP A 277 -17.52 10.85 0.48
CA ASP A 277 -18.93 11.09 0.19
C ASP A 277 -19.74 11.41 1.46
N LYS A 278 -19.05 11.47 2.62
CA LYS A 278 -19.63 11.75 3.93
C LYS A 278 -19.44 13.21 4.33
N THR A 279 -20.14 13.62 5.38
CA THR A 279 -20.07 14.96 5.97
C THR A 279 -18.96 15.12 7.01
N LEU A 280 -18.19 14.07 7.28
CA LEU A 280 -16.97 14.11 8.09
C LEU A 280 -15.76 14.22 7.14
N HIS A 281 -14.99 15.30 7.24
CA HIS A 281 -13.87 15.57 6.35
C HIS A 281 -12.55 15.64 7.11
N GLN A 282 -11.48 15.12 6.49
CA GLN A 282 -10.09 15.31 6.93
C GLN A 282 -9.41 16.31 5.99
N LEU A 283 -8.81 17.35 6.54
CA LEU A 283 -8.14 18.42 5.79
C LEU A 283 -6.70 18.60 6.28
N THR A 284 -5.76 18.77 5.36
CA THR A 284 -4.35 19.05 5.66
C THR A 284 -3.93 20.35 5.00
N HIS A 285 -3.30 21.25 5.75
CA HIS A 285 -2.77 22.49 5.17
C HIS A 285 -1.50 22.20 4.36
N ARG A 286 -1.34 22.81 3.19
CA ARG A 286 -0.24 22.55 2.25
C ARG A 286 1.10 23.11 2.74
N GLY A 287 1.12 24.39 3.14
CA GLY A 287 2.35 25.06 3.60
C GLY A 287 2.62 25.01 5.11
N ARG A 288 1.71 24.46 5.92
CA ARG A 288 1.79 24.45 7.38
C ARG A 288 1.50 23.06 7.90
N PRO A 289 2.11 22.64 9.01
CA PRO A 289 1.91 21.31 9.58
C PRO A 289 0.59 21.23 10.36
N TRP A 290 -0.50 21.67 9.72
CA TRP A 290 -1.83 21.73 10.31
C TRP A 290 -2.72 20.63 9.73
N LEU A 291 -3.41 19.95 10.63
CA LEU A 291 -4.42 18.95 10.33
C LEU A 291 -5.76 19.39 10.92
N SER A 292 -6.85 19.19 10.20
CA SER A 292 -8.21 19.44 10.68
C SER A 292 -9.10 18.24 10.42
N TRP A 293 -9.88 17.85 11.43
CA TRP A 293 -11.09 17.05 11.25
C TRP A 293 -12.31 17.96 11.33
N CYS A 294 -13.25 17.77 10.41
CA CYS A 294 -14.36 18.69 10.18
C CYS A 294 -15.70 17.94 10.22
N ALA A 295 -16.59 18.37 11.11
CA ALA A 295 -17.98 17.94 11.15
C ALA A 295 -18.84 18.94 10.36
N ASP A 296 -19.17 18.59 9.11
CA ASP A 296 -19.99 19.41 8.23
C ASP A 296 -21.47 18.99 8.19
N GLY A 297 -21.86 17.97 8.98
CA GLY A 297 -23.27 17.59 9.17
C GLY A 297 -24.07 18.55 10.07
N VAL A 298 -23.39 19.43 10.80
CA VAL A 298 -23.98 20.37 11.78
C VAL A 298 -23.86 21.82 11.32
N GLU A 299 -24.72 22.71 11.83
CA GLU A 299 -24.63 24.15 11.57
C GLU A 299 -24.40 24.90 12.89
N PRO A 300 -23.28 25.62 13.07
CA PRO A 300 -22.18 25.84 12.10
C PRO A 300 -21.28 24.62 11.82
N THR A 301 -20.51 24.70 10.73
CA THR A 301 -19.42 23.76 10.44
C THR A 301 -18.36 23.84 11.55
N LEU A 302 -18.01 22.68 12.13
CA LEU A 302 -17.06 22.58 13.24
C LEU A 302 -15.73 21.99 12.77
N HIS A 303 -14.63 22.67 13.04
CA HIS A 303 -13.28 22.19 12.80
C HIS A 303 -12.56 21.95 14.13
N PHE A 304 -11.91 20.79 14.23
CA PHE A 304 -10.98 20.46 15.30
C PHE A 304 -9.60 20.30 14.69
N MET A 305 -8.64 21.08 15.18
CA MET A 305 -7.36 21.30 14.53
C MET A 305 -6.18 20.96 15.43
N LEU A 306 -5.17 20.34 14.82
CA LEU A 306 -3.87 20.05 15.39
C LEU A 306 -2.80 20.83 14.60
N ASP A 307 -1.90 21.51 15.31
CA ASP A 307 -0.64 22.00 14.75
C ASP A 307 0.49 21.10 15.25
N VAL A 308 1.04 20.27 14.35
CA VAL A 308 2.02 19.24 14.70
C VAL A 308 3.32 19.86 15.24
N ASN A 309 3.65 21.09 14.84
CA ASN A 309 4.88 21.76 15.29
C ASN A 309 4.65 22.73 16.45
N ALA A 310 3.41 22.88 16.94
CA ALA A 310 3.12 23.78 18.07
C ALA A 310 3.65 23.24 19.41
N GLN A 311 3.91 21.93 19.51
CA GLN A 311 4.43 21.25 20.69
C GLN A 311 5.43 20.18 20.27
N ASP A 312 6.49 20.00 21.05
CA ASP A 312 7.45 18.92 20.88
C ASP A 312 6.87 17.64 21.50
N LEU A 313 6.01 16.95 20.73
CA LEU A 313 5.33 15.73 21.14
C LEU A 313 5.99 14.52 20.50
N GLU A 314 6.08 13.43 21.26
CA GLU A 314 6.36 12.11 20.66
C GLU A 314 5.24 11.74 19.69
N VAL A 315 5.59 10.96 18.65
CA VAL A 315 4.63 10.57 17.61
C VAL A 315 3.41 9.87 18.21
N ARG A 316 3.58 9.07 19.27
CA ARG A 316 2.48 8.41 19.98
C ARG A 316 1.46 9.40 20.55
N HIS A 317 1.93 10.47 21.18
CA HIS A 317 1.07 11.50 21.77
C HIS A 317 0.44 12.37 20.69
N GLY A 318 1.17 12.67 19.63
CA GLY A 318 0.64 13.34 18.45
C GLY A 318 -0.50 12.55 17.78
N SER A 319 -0.31 11.24 17.57
CA SER A 319 -1.34 10.35 17.03
C SER A 319 -2.56 10.21 17.95
N LEU A 320 -2.36 10.22 19.27
CA LEU A 320 -3.48 10.19 20.22
C LEU A 320 -4.26 11.51 20.22
N LEU A 321 -3.59 12.65 20.09
CA LEU A 321 -4.24 13.95 19.93
C LEU A 321 -4.99 14.04 18.60
N GLU A 322 -4.44 13.48 17.51
CA GLU A 322 -5.16 13.33 16.24
C GLU A 322 -6.41 12.45 16.41
N LEU A 323 -6.29 11.31 17.10
CA LEU A 323 -7.41 10.42 17.38
C LEU A 323 -8.52 11.13 18.16
N PHE A 324 -8.14 11.97 19.13
CA PHE A 324 -9.09 12.80 19.88
C PHE A 324 -9.84 13.80 18.99
N ILE A 325 -9.14 14.57 18.15
CA ILE A 325 -9.80 15.55 17.28
C ILE A 325 -10.69 14.88 16.22
N HIS A 326 -10.33 13.66 15.79
CA HIS A 326 -11.18 12.84 14.93
C HIS A 326 -12.42 12.35 15.68
N CYS A 327 -12.24 11.79 16.88
CA CYS A 327 -13.32 11.29 17.74
C CYS A 327 -14.37 12.37 18.02
N VAL A 328 -13.95 13.58 18.42
CA VAL A 328 -14.91 14.65 18.71
C VAL A 328 -15.62 15.16 17.45
N ALA A 329 -14.92 15.22 16.29
CA ALA A 329 -15.56 15.61 15.03
C ALA A 329 -16.60 14.57 14.57
N ASP A 330 -16.24 13.29 14.60
CA ASP A 330 -17.15 12.19 14.26
C ASP A 330 -18.33 12.13 15.24
N ALA A 331 -18.10 12.28 16.54
CA ALA A 331 -19.15 12.25 17.54
C ALA A 331 -20.23 13.32 17.31
N TRP A 332 -19.82 14.53 16.88
CA TRP A 332 -20.73 15.59 16.45
C TRP A 332 -21.43 15.27 15.12
N ASN A 333 -20.70 14.70 14.16
CA ASN A 333 -21.24 14.36 12.85
C ASN A 333 -22.30 13.25 12.90
N GLU A 334 -22.03 12.14 13.59
CA GLU A 334 -22.93 10.99 13.74
C GLU A 334 -24.17 11.28 14.62
N ARG A 335 -24.17 12.44 15.27
CA ARG A 335 -25.25 12.91 16.15
C ARG A 335 -25.80 14.26 15.69
N ALA A 336 -25.57 14.62 14.41
CA ALA A 336 -25.93 15.92 13.85
C ALA A 336 -27.40 16.31 14.10
N GLU A 337 -28.32 15.34 14.02
CA GLU A 337 -29.75 15.54 14.25
C GLU A 337 -30.11 16.01 15.67
N LEU A 338 -29.22 15.82 16.65
CA LEU A 338 -29.44 16.27 18.03
C LEU A 338 -29.17 17.76 18.21
N PHE A 339 -28.48 18.40 17.27
CA PHE A 339 -28.05 19.79 17.38
C PHE A 339 -28.96 20.72 16.57
N PRO A 340 -29.47 21.82 17.16
CA PRO A 340 -30.27 22.80 16.42
C PRO A 340 -29.38 23.58 15.45
N ALA A 341 -29.90 23.90 14.26
CA ALA A 341 -29.14 24.61 13.20
C ALA A 341 -28.64 26.01 13.60
N ASN A 342 -29.19 26.59 14.67
CA ASN A 342 -28.82 27.89 15.20
C ASN A 342 -28.15 27.79 16.58
N LEU A 343 -27.48 26.65 16.88
CA LEU A 343 -26.80 26.43 18.16
C LEU A 343 -25.78 27.53 18.45
N PHE A 344 -25.08 28.01 17.41
CA PHE A 344 -24.17 29.14 17.49
C PHE A 344 -24.53 30.20 16.44
N VAL A 345 -24.19 31.46 16.72
CA VAL A 345 -24.43 32.60 15.81
C VAL A 345 -23.46 32.60 14.62
N HIS A 346 -22.25 32.10 14.84
CA HIS A 346 -21.21 32.02 13.81
C HIS A 346 -21.56 30.90 12.82
N GLN A 347 -21.04 30.99 11.59
CA GLN A 347 -21.20 30.01 10.52
C GLN A 347 -20.09 28.95 10.52
N ARG A 348 -18.98 29.23 11.21
CA ARG A 348 -17.83 28.33 11.39
C ARG A 348 -17.28 28.47 12.82
N VAL A 349 -16.92 27.34 13.41
CA VAL A 349 -16.14 27.30 14.67
C VAL A 349 -14.91 26.43 14.46
N VAL A 350 -13.73 26.98 14.80
CA VAL A 350 -12.45 26.29 14.69
C VAL A 350 -11.85 26.14 16.08
N THR A 351 -11.51 24.93 16.49
CA THR A 351 -10.89 24.64 17.79
C THR A 351 -9.48 24.12 17.56
N HIS A 352 -8.46 24.88 17.95
CA HIS A 352 -7.10 24.39 18.05
C HIS A 352 -6.92 23.58 19.32
N CYS A 353 -6.64 22.29 19.18
CA CYS A 353 -6.39 21.36 20.27
C CYS A 353 -4.89 21.20 20.49
N ARG A 354 -4.49 21.27 21.76
CA ARG A 354 -3.11 21.07 22.23
C ARG A 354 -3.10 19.97 23.29
N ALA A 355 -2.02 19.21 23.39
CA ALA A 355 -1.86 18.26 24.48
C ALA A 355 -1.57 19.01 25.79
N ASN A 356 -2.21 18.63 26.88
CA ASN A 356 -1.78 19.02 28.21
C ASN A 356 -0.51 18.23 28.56
N LEU A 357 0.64 18.90 28.61
CA LEU A 357 1.95 18.25 28.80
C LEU A 357 2.11 17.64 30.21
N ASP A 358 1.32 18.09 31.18
CA ASP A 358 1.32 17.51 32.53
C ASP A 358 0.48 16.22 32.60
N HIS A 359 -0.29 15.90 31.56
CA HIS A 359 -1.24 14.79 31.49
C HIS A 359 -1.07 13.98 30.20
N LEU A 360 0.11 13.36 30.05
CA LEU A 360 0.45 12.47 28.94
C LEU A 360 0.48 11.00 29.40
N PRO A 361 -0.04 10.05 28.59
CA PRO A 361 0.00 8.63 28.92
C PRO A 361 1.42 8.08 28.83
N ASP A 362 1.71 7.09 29.67
CA ASP A 362 2.94 6.30 29.60
C ASP A 362 2.82 5.16 28.57
N GLU A 363 3.81 4.26 28.51
CA GLU A 363 3.76 3.11 27.60
C GLU A 363 2.76 2.03 28.03
N SER A 364 2.41 1.99 29.33
CA SER A 364 1.43 1.06 29.88
C SER A 364 -0.01 1.52 29.74
N GLY A 365 -0.24 2.79 29.40
CA GLY A 365 -1.57 3.32 29.09
C GLY A 365 -1.80 4.70 29.69
N GLY A 366 -3.08 5.09 29.76
CA GLY A 366 -3.51 6.31 30.41
C GLY A 366 -4.10 6.05 31.79
N GLU A 367 -4.03 7.03 32.69
CA GLU A 367 -4.80 7.03 33.94
C GLU A 367 -5.96 8.02 33.84
N ARG A 368 -7.14 7.61 34.35
CA ARG A 368 -8.28 8.52 34.45
C ARG A 368 -7.99 9.64 35.42
N SER A 369 -8.01 10.87 34.90
CA SER A 369 -7.92 12.08 35.69
C SER A 369 -9.24 12.38 36.40
N ALA A 370 -9.17 13.01 37.57
CA ALA A 370 -10.35 13.57 38.25
C ALA A 370 -10.72 14.97 37.71
N GLY A 371 -9.87 15.56 36.86
CA GLY A 371 -10.09 16.86 36.22
C GLY A 371 -10.98 16.78 34.97
N PRO A 372 -11.33 17.93 34.38
CA PRO A 372 -12.04 17.98 33.11
C PRO A 372 -11.13 17.57 31.94
N LEU A 373 -11.72 16.93 30.91
CA LEU A 373 -10.99 16.48 29.71
C LEU A 373 -10.37 17.65 28.93
N LEU A 374 -11.08 18.79 28.89
CA LEU A 374 -10.71 19.99 28.15
C LEU A 374 -10.49 21.18 29.08
N THR A 375 -9.29 21.75 29.02
CA THR A 375 -8.86 22.87 29.88
C THR A 375 -8.30 24.04 29.07
N ALA A 376 -7.90 25.11 29.78
CA ALA A 376 -7.18 26.26 29.22
C ALA A 376 -7.86 26.98 28.05
N TRP A 377 -9.20 26.95 27.99
CA TRP A 377 -9.99 27.56 26.92
C TRP A 377 -9.66 29.04 26.67
N LYS A 378 -9.38 29.39 25.40
CA LYS A 378 -9.13 30.76 24.96
C LYS A 378 -9.83 31.05 23.63
N ILE A 379 -10.35 32.28 23.47
CA ILE A 379 -10.78 32.79 22.17
C ILE A 379 -9.58 33.44 21.50
N ARG A 380 -9.12 32.88 20.38
CA ARG A 380 -8.03 33.44 19.57
C ARG A 380 -8.52 34.54 18.63
N GLU A 381 -9.65 34.28 17.97
CA GLU A 381 -10.25 35.19 17.01
C GLU A 381 -11.77 35.10 17.07
N ARG A 382 -12.44 36.23 16.87
CA ARG A 382 -13.90 36.29 16.74
C ARG A 382 -14.27 37.35 15.71
N ASN A 383 -14.94 36.92 14.64
CA ASN A 383 -15.57 37.80 13.66
C ASN A 383 -17.04 37.40 13.46
N ALA A 384 -17.76 38.04 12.53
CA ALA A 384 -19.19 37.81 12.35
C ALA A 384 -19.52 36.36 11.92
N ASP A 385 -18.65 35.76 11.11
CA ASP A 385 -18.88 34.46 10.48
C ASP A 385 -18.11 33.32 11.16
N SER A 386 -17.01 33.61 11.86
CA SER A 386 -16.06 32.62 12.37
C SER A 386 -15.65 32.89 13.81
N LEU A 387 -15.54 31.80 14.59
CA LEU A 387 -14.99 31.79 15.95
C LEU A 387 -13.81 30.82 16.03
N VAL A 388 -12.66 31.28 16.54
CA VAL A 388 -11.47 30.45 16.73
C VAL A 388 -11.17 30.29 18.22
N LEU A 389 -11.15 29.04 18.67
CA LEU A 389 -10.91 28.62 20.04
C LEU A 389 -9.56 27.89 20.15
N GLU A 390 -8.97 27.90 21.33
CA GLU A 390 -7.82 27.06 21.71
C GLU A 390 -8.13 26.34 23.02
N VAL A 391 -7.79 25.05 23.10
CA VAL A 391 -8.01 24.18 24.27
C VAL A 391 -6.83 23.25 24.49
N GLU A 392 -6.62 22.85 25.75
CA GLU A 392 -5.69 21.78 26.15
C GLU A 392 -6.46 20.49 26.48
N VAL A 393 -5.94 19.35 26.01
CA VAL A 393 -6.56 18.02 26.09
C VAL A 393 -5.75 17.13 27.03
N ASP A 394 -6.42 16.53 28.02
CA ASP A 394 -5.84 15.49 28.88
C ASP A 394 -5.71 14.17 28.10
N LEU A 395 -4.52 13.90 27.55
CA LEU A 395 -4.30 12.71 26.72
C LEU A 395 -4.25 11.42 27.54
N SER A 396 -3.90 11.50 28.83
CA SER A 396 -3.98 10.34 29.74
C SER A 396 -5.41 9.86 29.86
N GLN A 397 -6.37 10.77 30.01
CA GLN A 397 -7.78 10.40 30.05
C GLN A 397 -8.29 9.88 28.70
N VAL A 398 -7.88 10.49 27.57
CA VAL A 398 -8.24 9.99 26.23
C VAL A 398 -7.81 8.53 26.06
N ALA A 399 -6.56 8.20 26.43
CA ALA A 399 -6.06 6.84 26.36
C ALA A 399 -6.90 5.89 27.24
N ALA A 400 -7.12 6.24 28.50
CA ALA A 400 -7.82 5.40 29.47
C ALA A 400 -9.30 5.13 29.12
N ASP A 401 -9.97 6.09 28.47
CA ASP A 401 -11.39 5.96 28.12
C ASP A 401 -11.62 5.26 26.77
N LEU A 402 -10.63 5.25 25.88
CA LEU A 402 -10.69 4.54 24.60
C LEU A 402 -10.12 3.11 24.68
N GLU A 403 -9.29 2.81 25.68
CA GLU A 403 -8.71 1.49 25.90
C GLU A 403 -9.81 0.43 26.06
N ASP A 404 -9.83 -0.53 25.13
CA ASP A 404 -10.79 -1.63 25.04
C ASP A 404 -12.26 -1.18 25.16
N ALA A 405 -12.58 0.02 24.64
CA ALA A 405 -13.93 0.58 24.68
C ALA A 405 -14.96 -0.38 24.07
N SER A 406 -16.02 -0.65 24.83
CA SER A 406 -17.13 -1.54 24.45
C SER A 406 -18.39 -0.81 23.96
N ASP A 407 -18.41 0.52 24.12
CA ASP A 407 -19.56 1.37 23.86
C ASP A 407 -19.11 2.82 23.53
N ALA A 408 -20.04 3.63 23.04
CA ALA A 408 -19.81 5.01 22.63
C ALA A 408 -19.82 6.04 23.79
N ARG A 409 -19.54 5.64 25.04
CA ARG A 409 -19.54 6.56 26.19
C ARG A 409 -18.52 7.68 26.04
N PHE A 410 -17.30 7.37 25.59
CA PHE A 410 -16.26 8.37 25.46
C PHE A 410 -16.59 9.40 24.36
N GLU A 411 -17.08 8.97 23.20
CA GLU A 411 -17.55 9.85 22.12
C GLU A 411 -18.60 10.85 22.61
N THR A 412 -19.56 10.32 23.38
CA THR A 412 -20.63 11.11 23.98
C THR A 412 -20.10 12.10 25.01
N PHE A 413 -19.15 11.64 25.84
CA PHE A 413 -18.49 12.45 26.84
C PHE A 413 -17.68 13.59 26.22
N CYS A 414 -16.85 13.33 25.20
CA CYS A 414 -16.02 14.36 24.59
C CYS A 414 -16.85 15.41 23.84
N ALA A 415 -17.92 15.00 23.14
CA ALA A 415 -18.84 15.95 22.50
C ALA A 415 -19.54 16.85 23.53
N SER A 416 -19.97 16.27 24.66
CA SER A 416 -20.62 16.99 25.76
C SER A 416 -19.68 17.96 26.47
N GLU A 417 -18.44 17.53 26.75
CA GLU A 417 -17.41 18.37 27.38
C GLU A 417 -17.02 19.55 26.48
N TRP A 418 -16.87 19.32 25.18
CA TRP A 418 -16.61 20.41 24.24
C TRP A 418 -17.78 21.41 24.19
N LEU A 419 -19.03 20.93 24.11
CA LEU A 419 -20.22 21.80 24.11
C LEU A 419 -20.29 22.66 25.39
N ARG A 420 -20.04 22.06 26.55
CA ARG A 420 -20.00 22.76 27.85
C ARG A 420 -18.95 23.87 27.84
N GLY A 421 -17.73 23.55 27.43
CA GLY A 421 -16.63 24.52 27.40
C GLY A 421 -16.87 25.64 26.39
N ALA A 422 -17.34 25.31 25.18
CA ALA A 422 -17.65 26.29 24.15
C ALA A 422 -18.75 27.26 24.61
N CYS A 423 -19.87 26.76 25.16
CA CYS A 423 -20.95 27.60 25.69
C CYS A 423 -20.47 28.48 26.85
N ALA A 424 -19.68 27.94 27.78
CA ALA A 424 -19.13 28.70 28.90
C ALA A 424 -18.25 29.87 28.44
N VAL A 425 -17.34 29.62 27.50
CA VAL A 425 -16.41 30.62 26.94
C VAL A 425 -17.16 31.69 26.13
N MET A 426 -18.23 31.30 25.43
CA MET A 426 -19.08 32.22 24.69
C MET A 426 -20.11 32.96 25.56
N ALA A 427 -20.21 32.63 26.85
CA ALA A 427 -21.24 33.09 27.77
C ALA A 427 -22.68 32.83 27.26
N MET A 428 -22.89 31.63 26.69
CA MET A 428 -24.16 31.16 26.15
C MET A 428 -24.83 30.15 27.10
N PRO A 429 -26.18 30.10 27.15
CA PRO A 429 -26.88 29.07 27.91
C PRO A 429 -26.63 27.70 27.30
N LEU A 430 -26.43 26.71 28.17
CA LEU A 430 -26.27 25.31 27.78
C LEU A 430 -27.64 24.65 27.63
N ASP A 431 -27.87 23.94 26.53
CA ASP A 431 -29.10 23.19 26.31
C ASP A 431 -29.01 21.77 26.93
N GLU A 432 -29.65 21.61 28.09
CA GLU A 432 -29.73 20.34 28.81
C GLU A 432 -30.52 19.25 28.06
N GLN A 433 -31.33 19.59 27.06
CA GLN A 433 -31.97 18.59 26.20
C GLN A 433 -30.96 17.95 25.25
N VAL A 434 -30.06 18.75 24.66
CA VAL A 434 -28.99 18.25 23.78
C VAL A 434 -28.05 17.33 24.55
N LEU A 435 -27.64 17.71 25.76
CA LEU A 435 -26.78 16.87 26.62
C LEU A 435 -27.45 15.53 26.98
N ARG A 436 -28.75 15.53 27.29
CA ARG A 436 -29.49 14.29 27.55
C ARG A 436 -29.63 13.43 26.30
N GLY A 437 -29.81 14.05 25.13
CA GLY A 437 -29.84 13.36 23.84
C GLY A 437 -28.51 12.68 23.54
N LEU A 438 -27.39 13.40 23.73
CA LEU A 438 -26.04 12.85 23.62
C LEU A 438 -25.88 11.64 24.56
N ALA A 439 -26.16 11.82 25.86
CA ALA A 439 -26.05 10.76 26.87
C ALA A 439 -26.85 9.49 26.53
N ALA A 440 -28.00 9.63 25.85
CA ALA A 440 -28.83 8.51 25.42
C ALA A 440 -28.25 7.69 24.25
N THR A 441 -27.12 8.11 23.67
CA THR A 441 -26.42 7.40 22.59
C THR A 441 -25.13 6.72 23.05
N ALA A 442 -24.88 6.72 24.36
CA ALA A 442 -23.64 6.22 24.94
C ALA A 442 -23.51 4.69 24.87
N ASP A 443 -24.61 3.96 24.68
CA ASP A 443 -24.68 2.50 24.55
C ASP A 443 -24.56 2.00 23.09
N ARG A 444 -24.40 2.90 22.12
CA ARG A 444 -24.10 2.53 20.74
C ARG A 444 -22.78 1.78 20.67
N THR A 445 -22.61 0.97 19.63
CA THR A 445 -21.32 0.39 19.26
C THR A 445 -20.29 1.51 19.11
N PRO A 446 -19.09 1.38 19.69
CA PRO A 446 -18.06 2.39 19.57
C PRO A 446 -17.60 2.49 18.11
N ARG A 447 -17.14 3.68 17.70
CA ARG A 447 -16.43 3.94 16.45
C ARG A 447 -14.93 4.15 16.68
N PHE A 448 -14.52 4.36 17.94
CA PHE A 448 -13.14 4.57 18.35
C PHE A 448 -12.75 3.61 19.47
N THR A 449 -11.57 3.01 19.35
CA THR A 449 -11.00 2.14 20.38
C THR A 449 -9.48 2.17 20.32
N LEU A 450 -8.83 1.91 21.45
CA LEU A 450 -7.41 1.65 21.59
C LEU A 450 -7.22 0.27 22.20
N SER A 451 -6.14 -0.42 21.85
CA SER A 451 -5.78 -1.66 22.52
C SER A 451 -4.27 -1.77 22.67
N HIS A 452 -3.84 -2.53 23.68
CA HIS A 452 -2.43 -2.85 23.88
C HIS A 452 -2.02 -4.09 23.12
N ARG A 453 -0.80 -4.08 22.57
CA ARG A 453 -0.20 -5.25 21.95
C ARG A 453 1.25 -5.39 22.36
N GLU A 454 1.63 -6.59 22.76
CA GLU A 454 3.03 -6.93 23.02
C GLU A 454 3.85 -6.85 21.72
N ARG A 455 5.02 -6.20 21.79
CA ARG A 455 5.97 -6.16 20.68
C ARG A 455 6.57 -7.55 20.49
N THR A 456 6.16 -8.22 19.41
CA THR A 456 6.68 -9.55 19.06
C THR A 456 7.90 -9.50 18.14
N VAL A 457 8.20 -8.33 17.57
CA VAL A 457 9.31 -8.09 16.63
C VAL A 457 9.95 -6.73 16.91
N ASP A 458 11.27 -6.69 17.01
CA ASP A 458 12.03 -5.47 17.26
C ASP A 458 12.34 -4.73 15.95
N VAL A 459 11.33 -4.03 15.42
CA VAL A 459 11.45 -3.09 14.29
C VAL A 459 10.91 -1.71 14.70
N PRO A 460 11.35 -0.60 14.08
CA PRO A 460 10.77 0.71 14.33
C PRO A 460 9.26 0.76 14.04
N ASP A 461 8.52 1.65 14.72
CA ASP A 461 7.04 1.64 14.69
C ASP A 461 6.44 2.25 13.42
N HIS A 462 7.21 3.09 12.71
CA HIS A 462 6.74 3.82 11.54
C HIS A 462 7.47 3.33 10.28
N PRO A 463 6.98 2.25 9.62
CA PRO A 463 7.53 1.81 8.35
C PRO A 463 7.29 2.87 7.26
N ASN A 464 8.27 3.03 6.38
CA ASN A 464 8.21 3.91 5.23
C ASN A 464 9.04 3.30 4.09
N PRO A 465 8.56 2.20 3.47
CA PRO A 465 9.29 1.56 2.38
C PRO A 465 9.46 2.49 1.18
N ILE A 466 10.55 2.31 0.45
CA ILE A 466 10.80 2.98 -0.82
C ILE A 466 9.97 2.28 -1.91
N SER A 467 8.77 2.79 -2.14
CA SER A 467 7.82 2.28 -3.13
C SER A 467 8.07 2.89 -4.51
N ALA A 468 7.95 2.10 -5.57
CA ALA A 468 8.08 2.59 -6.95
C ALA A 468 6.78 3.30 -7.40
N ASP A 469 6.92 4.51 -7.92
CA ASP A 469 5.80 5.27 -8.50
C ASP A 469 5.43 4.75 -9.91
N LEU A 470 4.24 5.09 -10.40
CA LEU A 470 3.74 4.69 -11.74
C LEU A 470 4.69 5.07 -12.89
N GLU A 471 5.45 6.17 -12.74
CA GLU A 471 6.50 6.57 -13.67
C GLU A 471 7.52 5.43 -13.88
N HIS A 472 8.03 4.84 -12.80
CA HIS A 472 9.01 3.76 -12.84
C HIS A 472 8.46 2.52 -13.55
N PHE A 473 7.20 2.16 -13.30
CA PHE A 473 6.53 1.05 -13.98
C PHE A 473 6.35 1.30 -15.47
N LYS A 474 6.04 2.53 -15.88
CA LYS A 474 5.96 2.92 -17.29
C LYS A 474 7.32 2.91 -17.97
N LEU A 475 8.37 3.42 -17.32
CA LEU A 475 9.74 3.36 -17.83
C LEU A 475 10.21 1.91 -18.01
N ALA A 476 9.95 1.04 -17.02
CA ALA A 476 10.27 -0.38 -17.11
C ALA A 476 9.50 -1.08 -18.24
N ARG A 477 8.21 -0.74 -18.46
CA ARG A 477 7.41 -1.25 -19.59
C ARG A 477 7.93 -0.74 -20.94
N ARG A 478 8.44 0.49 -20.99
CA ARG A 478 9.09 1.05 -22.18
C ARG A 478 10.37 0.31 -22.53
N ASP A 479 11.23 0.04 -21.54
CA ASP A 479 12.43 -0.79 -21.73
C ASP A 479 12.03 -2.18 -22.28
N LEU A 480 10.94 -2.75 -21.77
CA LEU A 480 10.40 -4.01 -22.27
C LEU A 480 9.92 -3.90 -23.73
N ALA A 481 9.19 -2.85 -24.09
CA ALA A 481 8.76 -2.59 -25.47
C ALA A 481 9.95 -2.50 -26.44
N MET A 482 11.07 -1.87 -26.01
CA MET A 482 12.30 -1.80 -26.78
C MET A 482 12.89 -3.21 -27.04
N GLU A 483 12.82 -4.12 -26.08
CA GLU A 483 13.23 -5.52 -26.29
C GLU A 483 12.33 -6.25 -27.29
N PHE A 484 11.01 -6.03 -27.26
CA PHE A 484 10.07 -6.58 -28.26
C PHE A 484 10.43 -6.13 -29.68
N GLN A 485 10.72 -4.84 -29.84
CA GLN A 485 11.15 -4.28 -31.13
C GLN A 485 12.51 -4.85 -31.57
N ALA A 486 13.50 -4.87 -30.68
CA ALA A 486 14.85 -5.35 -30.97
C ALA A 486 14.86 -6.82 -31.42
N GLU A 487 13.96 -7.64 -30.87
CA GLU A 487 13.81 -9.05 -31.23
C GLU A 487 12.91 -9.30 -32.45
N GLY A 488 12.43 -8.24 -33.11
CA GLY A 488 11.64 -8.31 -34.33
C GLY A 488 10.23 -8.90 -34.14
N ILE A 489 9.67 -8.80 -32.93
CA ILE A 489 8.31 -9.28 -32.65
C ILE A 489 7.30 -8.30 -33.26
N SER A 490 6.44 -8.77 -34.16
CA SER A 490 5.46 -7.90 -34.82
C SER A 490 4.31 -7.54 -33.86
N PRO A 491 3.73 -6.33 -33.94
CA PRO A 491 2.48 -6.00 -33.27
C PRO A 491 1.37 -7.00 -33.59
N GLY A 492 0.55 -7.31 -32.60
CA GLY A 492 -0.57 -8.23 -32.68
C GLY A 492 -0.70 -9.11 -31.44
N ARG A 493 -1.79 -9.88 -31.45
CA ARG A 493 -2.17 -10.78 -30.36
C ARG A 493 -1.56 -12.16 -30.55
N TYR A 494 -0.81 -12.62 -29.55
CA TYR A 494 -0.24 -13.97 -29.48
C TYR A 494 -0.95 -14.74 -28.38
N GLU A 495 -1.33 -15.99 -28.65
CA GLU A 495 -2.02 -16.87 -27.68
C GLU A 495 -1.28 -18.20 -27.51
N LEU A 496 -1.41 -18.82 -26.33
CA LEU A 496 -0.96 -20.19 -26.05
C LEU A 496 0.51 -20.45 -26.45
N LYS A 497 0.77 -21.39 -27.37
CA LYS A 497 2.13 -21.78 -27.79
C LYS A 497 2.90 -20.63 -28.47
N PRO A 498 2.33 -19.93 -29.47
CA PRO A 498 2.92 -18.69 -30.00
C PRO A 498 3.26 -17.67 -28.91
N ALA A 499 2.34 -17.39 -27.98
CA ALA A 499 2.59 -16.45 -26.88
C ALA A 499 3.77 -16.90 -26.02
N LYS A 500 3.80 -18.18 -25.64
CA LYS A 500 4.88 -18.73 -24.83
C LYS A 500 6.25 -18.54 -25.48
N ALA A 501 6.37 -18.79 -26.79
CA ALA A 501 7.63 -18.61 -27.51
C ALA A 501 8.10 -17.14 -27.49
N VAL A 502 7.18 -16.19 -27.64
CA VAL A 502 7.47 -14.75 -27.55
C VAL A 502 7.87 -14.36 -26.13
N ILE A 503 7.06 -14.75 -25.13
CA ILE A 503 7.27 -14.42 -23.72
C ILE A 503 8.60 -15.00 -23.21
N ASP A 504 8.91 -16.26 -23.50
CA ASP A 504 10.17 -16.89 -23.08
C ASP A 504 11.38 -16.14 -23.63
N LYS A 505 11.33 -15.77 -24.93
CA LYS A 505 12.41 -15.07 -25.61
C LYS A 505 12.65 -13.68 -25.00
N ILE A 506 11.59 -12.90 -24.82
CA ILE A 506 11.69 -11.55 -24.25
C ILE A 506 12.07 -11.59 -22.76
N ARG A 507 11.49 -12.51 -21.99
CA ARG A 507 11.84 -12.72 -20.58
C ARG A 507 13.34 -12.93 -20.40
N ASP A 508 13.96 -13.78 -21.23
CA ASP A 508 15.38 -14.09 -21.10
C ASP A 508 16.27 -12.88 -21.44
N ARG A 509 15.86 -12.03 -22.40
CA ARG A 509 16.51 -10.74 -22.70
C ARG A 509 16.37 -9.75 -21.58
N TYR A 510 15.14 -9.50 -21.14
CA TYR A 510 14.84 -8.55 -20.09
C TYR A 510 15.48 -8.95 -18.75
N ARG A 511 15.54 -10.24 -18.44
CA ARG A 511 16.33 -10.78 -17.32
C ARG A 511 17.79 -10.33 -17.40
N THR A 512 18.41 -10.44 -18.57
CA THR A 512 19.81 -10.06 -18.77
C THR A 512 20.02 -8.57 -18.47
N LEU A 513 19.11 -7.72 -18.94
CA LEU A 513 19.10 -6.28 -18.64
C LEU A 513 18.99 -6.00 -17.13
N VAL A 514 18.07 -6.66 -16.43
CA VAL A 514 17.92 -6.53 -14.97
C VAL A 514 19.19 -6.98 -14.24
N HIS A 515 19.78 -8.10 -14.64
CA HIS A 515 21.04 -8.60 -14.06
C HIS A 515 22.19 -7.60 -14.27
N GLU A 516 22.30 -7.00 -15.44
CA GLU A 516 23.30 -5.97 -15.74
C GLU A 516 23.10 -4.71 -14.90
N HIS A 517 21.85 -4.29 -14.66
CA HIS A 517 21.55 -3.16 -13.80
C HIS A 517 21.93 -3.42 -12.34
N VAL A 518 21.57 -4.58 -11.79
CA VAL A 518 21.94 -4.96 -10.41
C VAL A 518 23.46 -5.03 -10.23
N ARG A 519 24.20 -5.52 -11.23
CA ARG A 519 25.67 -5.62 -11.20
C ARG A 519 26.39 -4.27 -11.10
N LYS A 520 25.73 -3.14 -11.40
CA LYS A 520 26.34 -1.80 -11.28
C LYS A 520 26.60 -1.38 -9.83
N PHE A 521 25.94 -2.01 -8.87
CA PHE A 521 25.94 -1.58 -7.46
C PHE A 521 26.88 -2.40 -6.59
N ASP A 522 27.28 -1.84 -5.44
CA ASP A 522 27.97 -2.58 -4.39
C ASP A 522 27.04 -3.63 -3.78
N ARG A 523 27.51 -4.88 -3.73
CA ARG A 523 26.70 -6.01 -3.26
C ARG A 523 26.26 -5.85 -1.82
N GLN A 524 27.14 -5.44 -0.92
CA GLN A 524 26.82 -5.41 0.51
C GLN A 524 25.81 -4.28 0.81
N ALA A 525 26.00 -3.12 0.21
CA ALA A 525 25.07 -2.00 0.31
C ALA A 525 23.70 -2.36 -0.29
N PHE A 526 23.67 -2.99 -1.46
CA PHE A 526 22.42 -3.41 -2.11
C PHE A 526 21.66 -4.44 -1.26
N VAL A 527 22.36 -5.47 -0.77
CA VAL A 527 21.75 -6.53 0.06
C VAL A 527 21.22 -5.95 1.37
N ARG A 528 21.95 -5.03 2.01
CA ARG A 528 21.48 -4.33 3.21
C ARG A 528 20.20 -3.55 2.92
N LEU A 529 20.20 -2.74 1.87
CA LEU A 529 19.00 -1.99 1.45
C LEU A 529 17.83 -2.95 1.22
N ALA A 530 18.02 -4.05 0.49
CA ALA A 530 16.95 -5.01 0.22
C ALA A 530 16.41 -5.71 1.49
N VAL A 531 17.27 -5.98 2.48
CA VAL A 531 16.84 -6.49 3.80
C VAL A 531 15.97 -5.45 4.51
N GLU A 532 16.42 -4.20 4.58
CA GLU A 532 15.68 -3.11 5.22
C GLU A 532 14.33 -2.87 4.55
N GLN A 533 14.29 -2.85 3.22
CA GLN A 533 13.06 -2.69 2.46
C GLN A 533 12.10 -3.87 2.64
N PHE A 534 12.61 -5.10 2.75
CA PHE A 534 11.77 -6.25 3.06
C PHE A 534 11.14 -6.14 4.46
N ASP A 535 11.92 -5.74 5.47
CA ASP A 535 11.43 -5.58 6.84
C ASP A 535 10.43 -4.42 6.98
N HIS A 536 10.65 -3.31 6.27
CA HIS A 536 9.66 -2.23 6.15
C HIS A 536 8.31 -2.75 5.65
N LEU A 537 8.29 -3.49 4.54
CA LEU A 537 7.07 -4.02 3.93
C LEU A 537 6.36 -5.04 4.83
N VAL A 538 7.10 -5.86 5.57
CA VAL A 538 6.51 -6.82 6.53
C VAL A 538 5.90 -6.09 7.72
N ALA A 539 6.59 -5.11 8.30
CA ALA A 539 6.07 -4.33 9.41
C ALA A 539 4.83 -3.51 9.03
N GLU A 540 4.82 -2.93 7.82
CA GLU A 540 3.66 -2.21 7.28
C GLU A 540 2.45 -3.12 7.14
N TYR A 541 2.61 -4.28 6.50
CA TYR A 541 1.53 -5.25 6.32
C TYR A 541 1.02 -5.81 7.66
N ASP A 542 1.92 -6.17 8.58
CA ASP A 542 1.55 -6.72 9.88
C ASP A 542 0.77 -5.69 10.72
N ARG A 543 1.17 -4.41 10.66
CA ARG A 543 0.46 -3.30 11.31
C ARG A 543 -0.92 -3.09 10.70
N GLU A 544 -1.00 -3.04 9.37
CA GLU A 544 -2.27 -2.82 8.66
C GLU A 544 -3.25 -3.99 8.86
N SER A 545 -2.79 -5.23 8.73
CA SER A 545 -3.62 -6.41 8.97
C SER A 545 -4.09 -6.48 10.43
N THR A 546 -3.26 -6.04 11.38
CA THR A 546 -3.66 -5.94 12.78
C THR A 546 -4.71 -4.86 12.99
N ARG A 547 -4.54 -3.67 12.40
CA ARG A 547 -5.53 -2.59 12.42
C ARG A 547 -6.87 -3.05 11.87
N LEU A 548 -6.88 -3.76 10.74
CA LEU A 548 -8.08 -4.31 10.13
C LEU A 548 -8.76 -5.37 11.00
N ARG A 549 -8.00 -6.25 11.66
CA ARG A 549 -8.57 -7.21 12.60
C ARG A 549 -9.13 -6.54 13.86
N MET A 550 -8.43 -5.55 14.41
CA MET A 550 -8.94 -4.74 15.53
C MET A 550 -10.21 -3.99 15.14
N SER A 551 -10.34 -3.61 13.87
CA SER A 551 -11.55 -2.95 13.38
C SER A 551 -12.81 -3.80 13.46
N LEU A 552 -12.71 -5.11 13.71
CA LEU A 552 -13.88 -5.98 13.92
C LEU A 552 -14.60 -5.71 15.25
N THR A 553 -13.97 -5.00 16.20
CA THR A 553 -14.55 -4.72 17.52
C THR A 553 -15.39 -3.44 17.58
N HIS A 554 -15.34 -2.60 16.54
CA HIS A 554 -16.00 -1.29 16.49
C HIS A 554 -16.57 -1.01 15.10
N GLU A 555 -17.41 0.00 14.97
CA GLU A 555 -17.99 0.40 13.69
C GLU A 555 -16.97 1.18 12.83
N VAL A 556 -16.95 0.92 11.52
CA VAL A 556 -16.06 1.62 10.57
C VAL A 556 -16.78 1.93 9.26
N ASP A 557 -16.21 2.85 8.50
CA ASP A 557 -16.79 3.42 7.29
C ASP A 557 -16.32 2.78 5.98
N PHE A 558 -15.52 1.71 6.07
CA PHE A 558 -14.89 1.07 4.91
C PHE A 558 -15.13 -0.44 4.91
N ASP A 559 -15.03 -1.06 3.72
CA ASP A 559 -15.05 -2.51 3.59
C ASP A 559 -13.71 -3.10 4.08
N ARG A 560 -13.76 -3.80 5.21
CA ARG A 560 -12.59 -4.43 5.83
C ARG A 560 -12.02 -5.54 4.96
N THR A 561 -12.87 -6.28 4.26
CA THR A 561 -12.51 -7.42 3.44
C THR A 561 -11.82 -6.95 2.16
N GLU A 562 -12.34 -5.90 1.53
CA GLU A 562 -11.69 -5.25 0.38
C GLU A 562 -10.32 -4.66 0.77
N GLN A 563 -10.24 -3.93 1.88
CA GLN A 563 -8.96 -3.39 2.36
C GLN A 563 -7.94 -4.49 2.68
N GLN A 564 -8.37 -5.57 3.34
CA GLN A 564 -7.50 -6.71 3.65
C GLN A 564 -7.03 -7.41 2.37
N ALA A 565 -7.91 -7.59 1.37
CA ALA A 565 -7.55 -8.17 0.08
C ALA A 565 -6.48 -7.34 -0.62
N LYS A 566 -6.71 -6.02 -0.74
CA LYS A 566 -5.79 -5.08 -1.36
C LYS A 566 -4.43 -5.04 -0.66
N ALA A 567 -4.42 -4.91 0.67
CA ALA A 567 -3.20 -4.89 1.47
C ALA A 567 -2.41 -6.21 1.32
N HIS A 568 -3.10 -7.35 1.27
CA HIS A 568 -2.46 -8.65 1.08
C HIS A 568 -1.86 -8.83 -0.32
N GLU A 569 -2.58 -8.43 -1.36
CA GLU A 569 -2.13 -8.51 -2.74
C GLU A 569 -0.88 -7.62 -2.96
N GLU A 570 -0.94 -6.37 -2.53
CA GLU A 570 0.16 -5.42 -2.63
C GLU A 570 1.40 -5.92 -1.88
N PHE A 571 1.20 -6.48 -0.69
CA PHE A 571 2.27 -7.09 0.10
C PHE A 571 2.91 -8.30 -0.59
N ILE A 572 2.10 -9.22 -1.15
CA ILE A 572 2.63 -10.38 -1.89
C ILE A 572 3.45 -9.92 -3.08
N ARG A 573 2.89 -9.01 -3.90
CA ARG A 573 3.52 -8.48 -5.11
C ARG A 573 4.86 -7.81 -4.78
N THR A 574 4.85 -6.85 -3.87
CA THR A 574 6.03 -6.02 -3.59
C THR A 574 7.12 -6.80 -2.88
N THR A 575 6.78 -7.66 -1.90
CA THR A 575 7.79 -8.48 -1.21
C THR A 575 8.39 -9.56 -2.12
N ARG A 576 7.65 -10.06 -3.12
CA ARG A 576 8.21 -10.97 -4.14
C ARG A 576 9.32 -10.26 -4.94
N ASN A 577 9.09 -9.01 -5.35
CA ASN A 577 10.04 -8.23 -6.14
C ASN A 577 11.32 -7.94 -5.34
N VAL A 578 11.18 -7.48 -4.09
CA VAL A 578 12.33 -7.21 -3.20
C VAL A 578 13.12 -8.47 -2.89
N ARG A 579 12.47 -9.60 -2.60
CA ARG A 579 13.16 -10.88 -2.36
C ARG A 579 13.93 -11.37 -3.59
N TYR A 580 13.34 -11.25 -4.78
CA TYR A 580 14.02 -11.61 -6.02
C TYR A 580 15.30 -10.79 -6.19
N LEU A 581 15.23 -9.46 -6.02
CA LEU A 581 16.40 -8.58 -6.10
C LEU A 581 17.45 -8.90 -5.04
N LEU A 582 17.04 -9.16 -3.79
CA LEU A 582 17.92 -9.57 -2.69
C LEU A 582 18.69 -10.85 -3.04
N GLU A 583 17.97 -11.90 -3.43
CA GLU A 583 18.52 -13.21 -3.74
C GLU A 583 19.41 -13.18 -4.99
N LEU A 584 19.03 -12.39 -6.00
CA LEU A 584 19.83 -12.15 -7.20
C LEU A 584 21.15 -11.47 -6.84
N ALA A 585 21.10 -10.36 -6.09
CA ALA A 585 22.30 -9.61 -5.71
C ALA A 585 23.21 -10.42 -4.78
N TYR A 586 22.64 -11.19 -3.85
CA TYR A 586 23.40 -12.00 -2.90
C TYR A 586 24.11 -13.17 -3.58
N SER A 587 23.47 -13.82 -4.56
CA SER A 587 24.00 -15.01 -5.25
C SER A 587 25.03 -14.70 -6.35
N ARG A 588 24.94 -13.55 -7.03
CA ARG A 588 25.85 -13.20 -8.13
C ARG A 588 27.04 -12.40 -7.59
N GLY A 589 28.20 -13.04 -7.49
CA GLY A 589 29.40 -12.53 -6.78
C GLY A 589 30.21 -11.41 -7.43
N VAL A 590 29.76 -10.79 -8.53
CA VAL A 590 30.46 -9.65 -9.17
C VAL A 590 29.57 -8.42 -9.09
N SER A 591 30.06 -7.37 -8.45
CA SER A 591 29.31 -6.15 -8.16
C SER A 591 30.17 -4.92 -8.41
N GLY A 592 29.56 -3.80 -8.77
CA GLY A 592 30.22 -2.50 -8.84
C GLY A 592 30.55 -1.95 -7.45
N SER A 593 30.86 -0.65 -7.37
CA SER A 593 31.23 0.03 -6.12
C SER A 593 30.23 1.10 -5.68
N ARG A 594 29.13 1.28 -6.43
CA ARG A 594 28.17 2.38 -6.21
C ARG A 594 27.01 1.94 -5.33
N VAL A 595 26.58 2.78 -4.40
CA VAL A 595 25.34 2.56 -3.63
C VAL A 595 24.14 3.00 -4.48
N PRO A 596 23.04 2.21 -4.56
CA PRO A 596 21.84 2.63 -5.28
C PRO A 596 21.26 3.92 -4.72
N THR A 597 20.85 4.83 -5.59
CA THR A 597 19.96 5.93 -5.19
C THR A 597 18.53 5.42 -4.97
N VAL A 598 17.68 6.25 -4.36
CA VAL A 598 16.24 5.97 -4.19
C VAL A 598 15.55 5.69 -5.53
N ASP A 599 15.79 6.55 -6.51
CA ASP A 599 15.25 6.45 -7.88
C ASP A 599 15.71 5.17 -8.58
N GLU A 600 16.99 4.81 -8.44
CA GLU A 600 17.54 3.58 -9.02
C GLU A 600 16.97 2.32 -8.38
N TRP A 601 16.70 2.35 -7.07
CA TRP A 601 16.01 1.26 -6.38
C TRP A 601 14.55 1.13 -6.86
N GLN A 602 13.81 2.24 -6.96
CA GLN A 602 12.43 2.25 -7.47
C GLN A 602 12.36 1.71 -8.91
N ALA A 603 13.28 2.13 -9.78
CA ALA A 603 13.40 1.61 -11.14
C ALA A 603 13.67 0.10 -11.18
N LEU A 604 14.58 -0.41 -10.34
CA LEU A 604 14.86 -1.84 -10.25
C LEU A 604 13.68 -2.66 -9.73
N VAL A 605 12.92 -2.14 -8.75
CA VAL A 605 11.70 -2.79 -8.25
C VAL A 605 10.66 -2.90 -9.38
N ALA A 606 10.47 -1.84 -10.17
CA ALA A 606 9.56 -1.84 -11.31
C ALA A 606 10.02 -2.78 -12.44
N GLN A 607 11.32 -2.84 -12.74
CA GLN A 607 11.88 -3.79 -13.69
C GLN A 607 11.74 -5.24 -13.21
N ALA A 608 12.00 -5.50 -11.93
CA ALA A 608 11.76 -6.81 -11.33
C ALA A 608 10.28 -7.21 -11.42
N ASP A 609 9.34 -6.28 -11.20
CA ASP A 609 7.92 -6.57 -11.31
C ASP A 609 7.53 -7.06 -12.71
N TRP A 610 7.90 -6.32 -13.76
CA TRP A 610 7.64 -6.73 -15.15
C TRP A 610 8.31 -8.05 -15.51
N LEU A 611 9.55 -8.27 -15.05
CA LEU A 611 10.21 -9.55 -15.26
C LEU A 611 9.44 -10.71 -14.62
N LEU A 612 8.94 -10.51 -13.39
CA LEU A 612 8.17 -11.50 -12.64
C LEU A 612 6.77 -11.72 -13.24
N VAL A 613 6.17 -10.70 -13.86
CA VAL A 613 4.95 -10.83 -14.68
C VAL A 613 5.22 -11.76 -15.88
N LEU A 614 6.32 -11.58 -16.60
CA LEU A 614 6.69 -12.46 -17.73
C LEU A 614 6.96 -13.90 -17.29
N TYR A 615 7.61 -14.09 -16.13
CA TYR A 615 7.78 -15.42 -15.53
C TYR A 615 6.43 -16.06 -15.21
N GLY A 616 5.53 -15.33 -14.54
CA GLY A 616 4.18 -15.79 -14.23
C GLY A 616 3.42 -16.19 -15.49
N ALA A 617 3.41 -15.36 -16.52
CA ALA A 617 2.75 -15.64 -17.80
C ALA A 617 3.34 -16.87 -18.50
N SER A 618 4.67 -16.96 -18.58
CA SER A 618 5.36 -18.14 -19.11
C SER A 618 4.97 -19.42 -18.37
N ASP A 619 4.94 -19.37 -17.03
CA ASP A 619 4.65 -20.52 -16.19
C ASP A 619 3.19 -20.95 -16.29
N THR A 620 2.26 -19.99 -16.32
CA THR A 620 0.82 -20.25 -16.50
C THR A 620 0.57 -20.94 -17.84
N LEU A 621 1.18 -20.45 -18.92
CA LEU A 621 1.11 -21.06 -20.25
C LEU A 621 1.80 -22.43 -20.30
N HIS A 622 2.97 -22.58 -19.66
CA HIS A 622 3.69 -23.85 -19.60
C HIS A 622 2.91 -24.94 -18.85
N ASN A 623 2.18 -24.54 -17.81
CA ASN A 623 1.39 -25.44 -16.97
C ASN A 623 -0.05 -25.59 -17.43
N GLU A 624 -0.44 -24.96 -18.54
CA GLU A 624 -1.78 -25.02 -19.13
C GLU A 624 -2.87 -24.73 -18.08
N LEU A 625 -2.60 -23.78 -17.17
CA LEU A 625 -3.55 -23.42 -16.12
C LEU A 625 -4.71 -22.61 -16.70
N GLU A 626 -4.39 -21.65 -17.56
CA GLU A 626 -5.34 -20.71 -18.14
C GLU A 626 -5.05 -20.52 -19.63
N VAL A 627 -6.11 -20.15 -20.36
CA VAL A 627 -5.97 -19.64 -21.72
C VAL A 627 -5.52 -18.19 -21.60
N GLY A 628 -4.33 -17.88 -22.10
CA GLY A 628 -3.76 -16.55 -22.01
C GLY A 628 -2.76 -16.29 -23.12
N GLY A 629 -2.20 -15.09 -23.10
CA GLY A 629 -1.31 -14.62 -24.14
C GLY A 629 -0.65 -13.29 -23.84
N VAL A 630 -0.08 -12.71 -24.88
CA VAL A 630 0.44 -11.34 -24.87
C VAL A 630 -0.11 -10.61 -26.09
N ASP A 631 -0.70 -9.45 -25.85
CA ASP A 631 -1.02 -8.49 -26.89
C ASP A 631 0.13 -7.47 -27.00
N VAL A 632 0.54 -7.15 -28.21
CA VAL A 632 1.63 -6.20 -28.48
C VAL A 632 1.05 -5.14 -29.40
N ASP A 633 0.95 -3.90 -28.91
CA ASP A 633 0.37 -2.82 -29.69
C ASP A 633 1.31 -2.32 -30.80
N SER A 634 0.86 -1.32 -31.58
CA SER A 634 1.66 -0.73 -32.65
C SER A 634 2.93 -0.03 -32.18
N GLU A 635 3.04 0.32 -30.90
CA GLU A 635 4.22 0.92 -30.28
C GLU A 635 5.09 -0.12 -29.54
N PHE A 636 4.80 -1.41 -29.73
CA PHE A 636 5.45 -2.56 -29.09
C PHE A 636 5.20 -2.66 -27.58
N ILE A 637 4.21 -1.96 -27.04
CA ILE A 637 3.85 -2.03 -25.63
C ILE A 637 3.14 -3.37 -25.39
N PRO A 638 3.68 -4.25 -24.51
CA PRO A 638 3.09 -5.55 -24.27
C PRO A 638 2.04 -5.50 -23.15
N GLU A 639 0.97 -6.28 -23.30
CA GLU A 639 -0.05 -6.53 -22.28
C GLU A 639 -0.28 -8.04 -22.15
N VAL A 640 -0.04 -8.59 -20.96
CA VAL A 640 -0.34 -9.99 -20.66
C VAL A 640 -1.82 -10.08 -20.32
N PHE A 641 -2.52 -11.05 -20.91
CA PHE A 641 -3.93 -11.30 -20.63
C PHE A 641 -4.19 -12.78 -20.34
N TYR A 642 -5.22 -13.02 -19.54
CA TYR A 642 -5.80 -14.34 -19.27
C TYR A 642 -7.31 -14.27 -19.51
N GLU A 643 -7.92 -15.32 -20.06
CA GLU A 643 -9.39 -15.39 -20.13
C GLU A 643 -9.96 -15.50 -18.72
N GLY A 644 -11.04 -14.75 -18.41
CA GLY A 644 -11.86 -14.89 -17.19
C GLY A 644 -11.29 -14.31 -15.89
N ASP A 645 -10.59 -13.16 -15.97
CA ASP A 645 -9.83 -12.49 -14.91
C ASP A 645 -10.66 -11.81 -13.77
N ASP A 646 -11.82 -12.36 -13.41
CA ASP A 646 -12.64 -11.86 -12.30
C ASP A 646 -12.61 -12.82 -11.10
N ASP A 647 -11.51 -12.78 -10.36
CA ASP A 647 -11.26 -13.61 -9.16
C ASP A 647 -11.82 -12.97 -7.86
N GLN A 648 -12.68 -11.95 -7.96
CA GLN A 648 -13.12 -11.13 -6.82
C GLN A 648 -13.74 -11.97 -5.69
N ALA A 649 -14.55 -12.98 -6.02
CA ALA A 649 -15.19 -13.85 -5.03
C ALA A 649 -14.17 -14.69 -4.22
N TYR A 650 -13.11 -15.18 -4.88
CA TYR A 650 -12.03 -15.90 -4.18
C TYR A 650 -11.22 -14.95 -3.30
N GLN A 651 -10.88 -13.76 -3.81
CA GLN A 651 -10.12 -12.76 -3.05
C GLN A 651 -10.86 -12.31 -1.79
N GLN A 652 -12.18 -12.11 -1.88
CA GLN A 652 -13.02 -11.82 -0.73
C GLN A 652 -13.05 -12.97 0.28
N GLU A 653 -13.18 -14.22 -0.17
CA GLU A 653 -13.14 -15.38 0.73
C GLU A 653 -11.79 -15.54 1.43
N ALA A 654 -10.67 -15.35 0.72
CA ALA A 654 -9.33 -15.38 1.29
C ALA A 654 -9.08 -14.24 2.28
N ALA A 655 -9.55 -13.02 1.98
CA ALA A 655 -9.45 -11.87 2.87
C ALA A 655 -10.26 -12.07 4.16
N ASN A 656 -11.48 -12.62 4.04
CA ASN A 656 -12.29 -13.00 5.20
C ASN A 656 -11.58 -14.02 6.10
N GLU A 657 -10.83 -14.98 5.52
CA GLU A 657 -10.03 -15.93 6.31
C GLU A 657 -8.94 -15.22 7.12
N LEU A 658 -8.26 -14.24 6.52
CA LEU A 658 -7.22 -13.48 7.22
C LEU A 658 -7.79 -12.63 8.37
N LEU A 659 -9.01 -12.11 8.22
CA LEU A 659 -9.72 -11.37 9.26
C LEU A 659 -10.25 -12.29 10.38
N ALA A 660 -10.82 -13.45 10.03
CA ALA A 660 -11.60 -14.31 10.92
C ALA A 660 -10.77 -15.30 11.77
N ARG A 661 -9.44 -15.16 11.87
CA ARG A 661 -8.54 -16.08 12.63
C ARG A 661 -8.77 -16.14 14.16
N GLY A 662 -9.94 -15.73 14.67
CA GLY A 662 -10.24 -15.59 16.10
C GLY A 662 -11.08 -16.68 16.75
N ASP A 663 -12.12 -17.23 16.10
CA ASP A 663 -13.20 -17.96 16.81
C ASP A 663 -13.84 -19.14 16.03
N ASP A 664 -13.11 -19.77 15.11
CA ASP A 664 -13.64 -20.95 14.42
C ASP A 664 -13.52 -22.21 15.31
N GLN A 665 -14.63 -22.60 15.93
CA GLN A 665 -14.73 -23.80 16.79
C GLN A 665 -14.51 -25.11 16.02
N ASP A 666 -14.60 -25.06 14.69
CA ASP A 666 -14.46 -26.20 13.79
C ASP A 666 -13.03 -26.33 13.23
N LEU A 667 -12.04 -25.63 13.81
CA LEU A 667 -10.64 -25.79 13.41
C LEU A 667 -10.12 -27.20 13.65
N VAL A 668 -9.34 -27.68 12.69
CA VAL A 668 -8.64 -28.97 12.76
C VAL A 668 -7.52 -28.90 13.79
N ALA A 669 -7.32 -29.98 14.53
CA ALA A 669 -6.33 -30.11 15.59
C ALA A 669 -4.91 -29.81 15.09
N ALA A 670 -4.20 -28.96 15.84
CA ALA A 670 -2.79 -28.67 15.61
C ALA A 670 -1.89 -29.84 16.06
N MET A 671 -0.62 -29.79 15.65
CA MET A 671 0.41 -30.74 16.10
C MET A 671 0.43 -30.87 17.63
N ASP A 672 0.36 -32.11 18.13
CA ASP A 672 0.39 -32.43 19.55
C ASP A 672 1.82 -32.46 20.13
N GLU A 673 1.94 -32.60 21.45
CA GLU A 673 3.24 -32.62 22.13
C GLU A 673 4.09 -33.86 21.81
N ALA A 674 3.45 -35.02 21.59
CA ALA A 674 4.18 -36.24 21.25
C ALA A 674 4.71 -36.21 19.81
N GLN A 675 3.99 -35.56 18.89
CA GLN A 675 4.42 -35.25 17.54
C GLN A 675 5.58 -34.24 17.57
N ARG A 676 5.51 -33.18 18.39
CA ARG A 676 6.63 -32.24 18.61
C ARG A 676 7.91 -32.95 19.05
N GLN A 677 7.83 -33.80 20.07
CA GLN A 677 9.00 -34.55 20.57
C GLN A 677 9.59 -35.51 19.53
N ARG A 678 8.74 -36.19 18.73
CA ARG A 678 9.21 -37.03 17.62
C ARG A 678 9.90 -36.20 16.54
N LEU A 679 9.37 -35.01 16.25
CA LEU A 679 9.97 -34.10 15.29
C LEU A 679 11.33 -33.60 15.78
N ASP A 680 11.46 -33.21 17.05
CA ASP A 680 12.74 -32.83 17.65
C ASP A 680 13.78 -33.94 17.56
N ALA A 681 13.41 -35.18 17.88
CA ALA A 681 14.30 -36.33 17.75
C ALA A 681 14.75 -36.55 16.29
N ALA A 682 13.83 -36.42 15.32
CA ALA A 682 14.15 -36.55 13.89
C ALA A 682 15.11 -35.43 13.42
N PHE A 683 14.92 -34.21 13.93
CA PHE A 683 15.78 -33.06 13.66
C PHE A 683 17.20 -33.29 14.21
N VAL A 684 17.34 -33.68 15.47
CA VAL A 684 18.65 -33.97 16.08
C VAL A 684 19.40 -35.04 15.28
N ASN A 685 18.71 -36.11 14.88
CA ASN A 685 19.32 -37.20 14.10
C ASN A 685 19.73 -36.79 12.67
N SER A 686 18.97 -35.89 12.04
CA SER A 686 19.14 -35.57 10.61
C SER A 686 20.06 -34.36 10.38
N VAL A 687 19.99 -33.35 11.23
CA VAL A 687 20.70 -32.06 11.05
C VAL A 687 21.55 -31.64 12.25
N GLY A 688 21.52 -32.40 13.36
CA GLY A 688 22.39 -32.16 14.51
C GLY A 688 21.87 -31.13 15.53
N PHE A 689 20.64 -30.65 15.37
CA PHE A 689 19.95 -29.76 16.32
C PHE A 689 18.45 -30.04 16.30
N SER A 690 17.73 -29.70 17.38
CA SER A 690 16.28 -29.87 17.51
C SER A 690 15.47 -28.69 16.93
N MET A 691 14.20 -28.92 16.60
CA MET A 691 13.30 -27.82 16.21
C MET A 691 13.04 -26.87 17.40
N ALA A 692 13.03 -27.41 18.62
CA ALA A 692 13.04 -26.67 19.86
C ALA A 692 14.26 -25.75 20.06
N THR A 693 15.37 -25.96 19.34
CA THR A 693 16.50 -25.01 19.27
C THR A 693 16.33 -24.00 18.13
N LEU A 694 15.89 -24.45 16.95
CA LEU A 694 15.72 -23.61 15.76
C LEU A 694 14.74 -22.46 15.98
N LEU A 695 13.58 -22.75 16.58
CA LEU A 695 12.51 -21.77 16.78
C LEU A 695 12.95 -20.63 17.72
N PRO A 696 13.52 -20.89 18.92
CA PRO A 696 14.09 -19.83 19.75
C PRO A 696 15.21 -19.04 19.08
N VAL A 697 16.08 -19.67 18.27
CA VAL A 697 17.12 -18.92 17.53
C VAL A 697 16.48 -17.85 16.64
N LEU A 698 15.46 -18.21 15.86
CA LEU A 698 14.74 -17.26 15.02
C LEU A 698 13.98 -16.22 15.86
N ALA A 699 13.39 -16.62 17.00
CA ALA A 699 12.67 -15.72 17.90
C ALA A 699 13.59 -14.68 18.57
N VAL A 700 14.83 -15.05 18.93
CA VAL A 700 15.84 -14.12 19.47
C VAL A 700 16.33 -13.17 18.38
N LEU A 701 16.56 -13.65 17.15
CA LEU A 701 16.91 -12.78 16.02
C LEU A 701 15.80 -11.77 15.68
N GLY A 702 14.53 -12.16 15.83
CA GLY A 702 13.37 -11.29 15.67
C GLY A 702 13.15 -10.32 16.83
N ARG A 703 13.69 -10.60 18.01
CA ARG A 703 13.62 -9.76 19.23
C ARG A 703 15.00 -9.35 19.72
N TRP A 704 15.82 -8.86 18.78
CA TRP A 704 17.23 -8.60 19.02
C TRP A 704 17.50 -7.48 20.03
N VAL A 705 16.74 -6.38 19.97
CA VAL A 705 16.85 -5.24 20.91
C VAL A 705 16.47 -5.70 22.31
N SER A 706 15.38 -6.45 22.43
CA SER A 706 14.89 -7.06 23.66
C SER A 706 15.92 -8.01 24.27
N ALA A 707 16.54 -8.88 23.45
CA ALA A 707 17.62 -9.78 23.88
C ALA A 707 18.89 -9.02 24.29
N LYS A 708 19.13 -7.83 23.73
CA LYS A 708 20.22 -6.94 24.13
C LYS A 708 19.83 -5.97 25.25
N GLN A 709 18.64 -6.11 25.86
CA GLN A 709 18.13 -5.26 26.93
C GLN A 709 18.18 -3.76 26.56
N GLY A 710 17.88 -3.43 25.29
CA GLY A 710 17.88 -2.05 24.80
C GLY A 710 19.27 -1.46 24.53
N ALA A 711 20.35 -2.24 24.63
CA ALA A 711 21.71 -1.75 24.35
C ALA A 711 21.96 -1.39 22.87
N VAL A 712 21.05 -1.78 21.98
CA VAL A 712 21.02 -1.39 20.57
C VAL A 712 19.65 -0.79 20.24
N PRO A 713 19.56 0.23 19.35
CA PRO A 713 18.29 0.82 18.98
C PRO A 713 17.49 -0.09 18.03
N LEU A 714 16.17 0.16 17.94
CA LEU A 714 15.32 -0.45 16.91
C LEU A 714 15.84 -0.06 15.52
N ALA A 715 15.95 -1.04 14.62
CA ALA A 715 16.43 -0.85 13.26
C ALA A 715 15.73 -1.80 12.27
N TRP A 716 15.73 -1.44 10.98
CA TRP A 716 15.19 -2.26 9.89
C TRP A 716 16.12 -3.39 9.45
N SER A 717 17.38 -3.33 9.86
CA SER A 717 18.34 -4.42 9.72
C SER A 717 19.32 -4.41 10.90
N TYR A 718 19.79 -5.59 11.29
CA TYR A 718 20.78 -5.77 12.34
C TYR A 718 22.04 -6.41 11.76
N GLU A 719 23.19 -5.98 12.27
CA GLU A 719 24.48 -6.50 11.84
C GLU A 719 25.39 -6.73 13.05
N GLY A 720 25.99 -7.90 13.16
CA GLY A 720 26.85 -8.29 14.27
C GLY A 720 28.00 -9.19 13.84
N SER A 721 29.05 -9.30 14.66
CA SER A 721 30.05 -10.34 14.45
C SER A 721 29.43 -11.71 14.72
N ARG A 722 29.90 -12.76 14.03
CA ARG A 722 29.37 -14.11 14.26
C ARG A 722 29.48 -14.51 15.74
N ALA A 723 30.58 -14.13 16.39
CA ALA A 723 30.82 -14.39 17.81
C ALA A 723 29.79 -13.70 18.73
N ASP A 724 29.48 -12.41 18.49
CA ASP A 724 28.50 -11.68 19.31
C ASP A 724 27.07 -12.22 19.10
N VAL A 725 26.73 -12.53 17.85
CA VAL A 725 25.43 -13.14 17.51
C VAL A 725 25.28 -14.47 18.23
N LEU A 726 26.26 -15.37 18.11
CA LEU A 726 26.24 -16.66 18.78
C LEU A 726 26.16 -16.52 20.30
N ALA A 727 26.98 -15.65 20.91
CA ALA A 727 26.97 -15.42 22.35
C ALA A 727 25.60 -14.95 22.86
N THR A 728 24.94 -14.07 22.09
CA THR A 728 23.61 -13.56 22.43
C THR A 728 22.53 -14.63 22.30
N LEU A 729 22.60 -15.47 21.26
CA LEU A 729 21.69 -16.61 21.08
C LEU A 729 21.84 -17.60 22.23
N VAL A 730 23.06 -18.02 22.57
CA VAL A 730 23.34 -18.94 23.68
C VAL A 730 22.81 -18.40 25.02
N ALA A 731 22.85 -17.09 25.23
CA ALA A 731 22.34 -16.48 26.45
C ALA A 731 20.80 -16.43 26.57
N HIS A 732 20.06 -16.52 25.46
CA HIS A 732 18.61 -16.28 25.42
C HIS A 732 17.77 -17.45 24.88
N VAL A 733 18.37 -18.45 24.24
CA VAL A 733 17.69 -19.70 23.90
C VAL A 733 17.37 -20.45 25.22
N PRO A 734 16.09 -20.83 25.47
CA PRO A 734 15.69 -21.43 26.74
C PRO A 734 16.25 -22.85 26.93
N LEU A 735 16.54 -23.22 28.21
CA LEU A 735 17.08 -24.51 28.70
C LEU A 735 18.51 -24.87 28.23
N GLN A 736 19.10 -25.91 28.84
CA GLN A 736 20.49 -26.36 28.67
C GLN A 736 20.77 -26.92 27.25
N VAL A 737 20.68 -26.07 26.23
CA VAL A 737 21.08 -26.39 24.86
C VAL A 737 22.60 -26.21 24.75
N PRO A 738 23.35 -27.20 24.25
CA PRO A 738 24.78 -27.05 24.03
C PRO A 738 25.06 -25.90 23.05
N PRO A 739 26.07 -25.03 23.30
CA PRO A 739 26.42 -23.95 22.38
C PRO A 739 26.67 -24.40 20.93
N ALA A 740 27.19 -25.62 20.75
CA ALA A 740 27.41 -26.23 19.43
C ALA A 740 26.09 -26.50 18.68
N GLU A 741 25.00 -26.81 19.39
CA GLU A 741 23.69 -27.01 18.79
C GLU A 741 23.09 -25.67 18.31
N VAL A 742 23.24 -24.61 19.11
CA VAL A 742 22.85 -23.24 18.74
C VAL A 742 23.65 -22.75 17.52
N GLU A 743 24.94 -23.03 17.48
CA GLU A 743 25.81 -22.72 16.35
C GLU A 743 25.37 -23.45 15.07
N ALA A 744 25.04 -24.74 15.17
CA ALA A 744 24.52 -25.52 14.04
C ALA A 744 23.18 -24.97 13.53
N ALA A 745 22.28 -24.58 14.43
CA ALA A 745 21.02 -23.94 14.06
C ALA A 745 21.24 -22.57 13.39
N LEU A 746 22.18 -21.75 13.89
CA LEU A 746 22.55 -20.47 13.27
C LEU A 746 23.11 -20.66 11.86
N ASP A 747 24.05 -21.60 11.68
CA ASP A 747 24.61 -21.91 10.37
C ASP A 747 23.53 -22.48 9.42
N PHE A 748 22.55 -23.21 9.95
CA PHE A 748 21.40 -23.68 9.19
C PHE A 748 20.47 -22.55 8.73
N VAL A 749 20.18 -21.55 9.57
CA VAL A 749 19.34 -20.40 9.13
C VAL A 749 20.12 -19.36 8.32
N THR A 750 21.43 -19.55 8.15
CA THR A 750 22.28 -18.71 7.31
C THR A 750 22.16 -19.12 5.83
N LEU A 751 21.85 -18.16 4.98
CA LEU A 751 21.73 -18.35 3.53
C LEU A 751 23.11 -18.46 2.87
N ASP A 752 23.29 -19.53 2.11
CA ASP A 752 24.48 -19.75 1.29
C ASP A 752 24.28 -19.12 -0.10
N PRO A 753 25.06 -18.10 -0.48
CA PRO A 753 24.92 -17.43 -1.77
C PRO A 753 25.14 -18.36 -2.96
N GLY A 754 26.01 -19.38 -2.83
CA GLY A 754 26.31 -20.34 -3.90
C GLY A 754 25.20 -21.36 -4.15
N ARG A 755 24.17 -21.39 -3.30
CA ARG A 755 23.06 -22.36 -3.39
C ARG A 755 21.70 -21.73 -3.68
N VAL A 756 21.62 -20.41 -3.74
CA VAL A 756 20.36 -19.68 -4.04
C VAL A 756 19.78 -20.08 -5.40
N CYS A 757 20.65 -20.26 -6.39
CA CYS A 757 20.30 -20.68 -7.75
C CYS A 757 20.45 -22.19 -7.97
N LEU A 758 20.48 -23.00 -6.90
CA LEU A 758 20.59 -24.45 -6.99
C LEU A 758 19.31 -25.10 -6.44
N LEU A 759 18.71 -25.99 -7.23
CA LEU A 759 17.55 -26.77 -6.80
C LEU A 759 18.00 -28.06 -6.13
N ALA A 760 17.34 -28.42 -5.02
CA ALA A 760 17.58 -29.69 -4.35
C ALA A 760 17.47 -30.89 -5.32
N GLY A 761 18.47 -31.77 -5.27
CA GLY A 761 18.60 -32.91 -6.17
C GLY A 761 19.05 -32.58 -7.60
N GLN A 762 19.56 -31.37 -7.85
CA GLN A 762 20.16 -30.98 -9.11
C GLN A 762 21.58 -30.44 -8.88
N ASP A 763 22.51 -30.81 -9.75
CA ASP A 763 23.92 -30.38 -9.66
C ASP A 763 24.22 -29.13 -10.51
N LYS A 764 23.27 -28.72 -11.36
CA LYS A 764 23.42 -27.59 -12.27
C LYS A 764 22.71 -26.37 -11.68
N GLU A 765 23.44 -25.26 -11.53
CA GLU A 765 22.86 -23.97 -11.22
C GLU A 765 21.89 -23.51 -12.30
N THR A 766 20.80 -22.86 -11.89
CA THR A 766 19.89 -22.18 -12.79
C THR A 766 20.47 -20.84 -13.23
N ASP A 767 20.08 -20.40 -14.43
CA ASP A 767 20.54 -19.13 -15.00
C ASP A 767 20.02 -17.91 -14.21
N ASP A 768 19.00 -18.11 -13.39
CA ASP A 768 18.41 -17.09 -12.53
C ASP A 768 17.95 -17.67 -11.18
N VAL A 769 17.49 -16.81 -10.28
CA VAL A 769 16.77 -17.21 -9.06
C VAL A 769 15.53 -18.02 -9.47
N PRO A 770 15.39 -19.30 -9.08
CA PRO A 770 14.42 -20.22 -9.67
C PRO A 770 13.01 -20.08 -9.09
N ILE A 771 12.42 -18.88 -9.18
CA ILE A 771 11.11 -18.52 -8.62
C ILE A 771 9.94 -19.42 -9.06
N TRP A 772 10.06 -20.12 -10.19
CA TRP A 772 9.10 -21.09 -10.72
C TRP A 772 9.03 -22.40 -9.91
N GLU A 773 9.93 -22.57 -8.94
CA GLU A 773 10.00 -23.70 -8.03
C GLU A 773 10.00 -23.18 -6.59
N HIS A 774 9.28 -23.86 -5.69
CA HIS A 774 9.22 -23.47 -4.28
C HIS A 774 9.85 -24.53 -3.38
N ARG A 775 9.43 -25.79 -3.54
CA ARG A 775 9.82 -26.87 -2.62
C ARG A 775 11.29 -27.23 -2.74
N LYS A 776 11.83 -27.23 -3.95
CA LYS A 776 13.26 -27.56 -4.14
C LYS A 776 14.22 -26.42 -3.80
N ARG A 777 13.71 -25.24 -3.45
CA ARG A 777 14.53 -24.07 -3.05
C ARG A 777 14.82 -24.09 -1.56
N VAL A 778 15.73 -24.97 -1.16
CA VAL A 778 16.15 -25.15 0.24
C VAL A 778 17.01 -23.99 0.78
N HIS A 779 17.61 -23.20 -0.13
CA HIS A 779 18.35 -21.97 0.18
C HIS A 779 17.62 -20.75 -0.41
N ARG A 780 16.62 -20.24 0.31
CA ARG A 780 15.90 -19.00 -0.01
C ARG A 780 15.76 -18.14 1.24
N TYR A 781 15.71 -16.82 1.07
CA TYR A 781 15.74 -15.87 2.17
C TYR A 781 14.57 -16.07 3.15
N GLY A 782 13.38 -16.41 2.64
CA GLY A 782 12.18 -16.59 3.46
C GLY A 782 12.25 -17.70 4.52
N ILE A 783 13.18 -18.66 4.42
CA ILE A 783 13.39 -19.72 5.44
C ILE A 783 14.79 -19.69 6.05
N ARG A 784 15.70 -18.89 5.48
CA ARG A 784 17.09 -18.69 5.91
C ARG A 784 17.38 -17.18 5.92
N PRO A 785 16.92 -16.46 6.95
CA PRO A 785 16.90 -14.99 6.98
C PRO A 785 18.25 -14.34 7.32
N VAL A 786 19.29 -15.14 7.61
CA VAL A 786 20.61 -14.60 8.00
C VAL A 786 21.57 -14.63 6.80
N LEU A 787 22.25 -13.52 6.55
CA LEU A 787 23.18 -13.33 5.43
C LEU A 787 24.59 -13.10 5.94
N ARG A 788 25.62 -13.58 5.21
CA ARG A 788 27.02 -13.28 5.52
C ARG A 788 27.47 -12.02 4.77
N VAL A 789 27.93 -11.01 5.49
CA VAL A 789 28.41 -9.73 4.93
C VAL A 789 29.89 -9.51 5.28
N GLY A 790 30.76 -10.10 4.47
CA GLY A 790 32.20 -10.13 4.75
C GLY A 790 32.62 -11.45 5.44
N GLN A 791 33.80 -11.47 6.06
CA GLN A 791 34.38 -12.71 6.58
C GLN A 791 33.75 -13.19 7.90
N ASP A 792 33.40 -12.27 8.81
CA ASP A 792 32.96 -12.62 10.17
C ASP A 792 31.72 -11.81 10.63
N ARG A 793 30.93 -11.29 9.70
CA ARG A 793 29.71 -10.52 10.03
C ARG A 793 28.47 -11.14 9.43
N LEU A 794 27.39 -11.05 10.20
CA LEU A 794 26.06 -11.50 9.85
C LEU A 794 25.12 -10.30 9.76
N LEU A 795 24.21 -10.34 8.79
CA LEU A 795 23.16 -9.36 8.53
C LEU A 795 21.81 -10.07 8.51
N TRP A 796 20.79 -9.52 9.16
CA TRP A 796 19.43 -10.02 9.09
C TRP A 796 18.40 -8.92 9.36
N GLY A 797 17.16 -9.14 8.91
CA GLY A 797 15.99 -8.38 9.33
C GLY A 797 15.27 -9.09 10.47
N ALA A 798 14.80 -8.35 11.48
CA ALA A 798 14.03 -8.93 12.59
C ALA A 798 12.66 -9.43 12.12
N ALA A 799 11.97 -8.69 11.24
CA ALA A 799 10.69 -9.11 10.68
C ALA A 799 10.88 -10.32 9.77
N ALA A 800 11.95 -10.38 8.96
CA ALA A 800 12.32 -11.57 8.20
C ALA A 800 12.57 -12.79 9.08
N ALA A 801 13.28 -12.64 10.20
CA ALA A 801 13.52 -13.72 11.15
C ALA A 801 12.22 -14.23 11.80
N HIS A 802 11.34 -13.32 12.21
CA HIS A 802 10.03 -13.68 12.74
C HIS A 802 9.13 -14.37 11.70
N ARG A 803 9.18 -13.93 10.43
CA ARG A 803 8.47 -14.60 9.34
C ARG A 803 9.00 -16.00 9.07
N ALA A 804 10.31 -16.19 9.10
CA ALA A 804 10.92 -17.51 8.98
C ALA A 804 10.49 -18.42 10.14
N PHE A 805 10.44 -17.90 11.37
CA PHE A 805 9.87 -18.62 12.52
C PHE A 805 8.45 -19.09 12.23
N GLY A 806 7.57 -18.20 11.74
CA GLY A 806 6.20 -18.53 11.38
C GLY A 806 6.10 -19.60 10.28
N ILE A 807 6.97 -19.56 9.27
CA ILE A 807 7.02 -20.56 8.21
C ILE A 807 7.47 -21.92 8.76
N TRP A 808 8.57 -21.97 9.51
CA TRP A 808 9.07 -23.22 10.09
C TRP A 808 8.06 -23.84 11.04
N ASN A 809 7.49 -23.05 11.96
CA ASN A 809 6.48 -23.55 12.89
C ASN A 809 5.18 -23.96 12.19
N GLY A 810 4.68 -23.10 11.29
CA GLY A 810 3.39 -23.28 10.62
C GLY A 810 3.37 -24.46 9.64
N THR A 811 4.40 -24.61 8.82
CA THR A 811 4.45 -25.70 7.81
C THR A 811 4.49 -27.08 8.46
N PHE A 812 5.31 -27.27 9.51
CA PHE A 812 5.33 -28.53 10.24
C PHE A 812 4.05 -28.78 11.04
N SER A 813 3.45 -27.73 11.62
CA SER A 813 2.13 -27.83 12.24
C SER A 813 1.04 -28.23 11.23
N ASP A 814 1.21 -27.84 9.97
CA ASP A 814 0.38 -28.22 8.82
C ASP A 814 0.80 -29.59 8.20
N GLY A 815 1.76 -30.32 8.78
CA GLY A 815 2.15 -31.67 8.34
C GLY A 815 3.03 -31.73 7.09
N TYR A 816 3.83 -30.70 6.81
CA TYR A 816 4.83 -30.75 5.73
C TYR A 816 6.04 -29.84 6.01
N PRO A 817 7.26 -30.19 5.55
CA PRO A 817 8.40 -29.30 5.67
C PRO A 817 8.27 -28.08 4.73
N PRO A 818 8.95 -26.95 5.03
CA PRO A 818 8.88 -25.75 4.19
C PRO A 818 9.66 -25.89 2.86
N ALA A 819 10.46 -26.94 2.70
CA ALA A 819 11.18 -27.30 1.48
C ALA A 819 11.50 -28.80 1.48
N ASP A 820 11.81 -29.35 0.31
CA ASP A 820 12.25 -30.73 0.12
C ASP A 820 13.74 -30.83 0.47
N PHE A 821 14.06 -30.87 1.77
CA PHE A 821 15.45 -30.97 2.24
C PHE A 821 16.06 -32.37 2.04
N GLY A 822 15.23 -33.39 1.82
CA GLY A 822 15.68 -34.78 1.64
C GLY A 822 16.07 -35.44 2.96
N TYR A 823 15.30 -35.22 4.02
CA TYR A 823 15.51 -35.80 5.34
C TYR A 823 14.40 -36.80 5.66
N PRO A 824 14.57 -38.11 5.36
CA PRO A 824 13.48 -39.09 5.44
C PRO A 824 12.80 -39.15 6.82
N GLN A 825 13.57 -39.08 7.90
CA GLN A 825 13.01 -39.14 9.27
C GLN A 825 12.11 -37.93 9.58
N ILE A 826 12.49 -36.73 9.11
CA ILE A 826 11.68 -35.51 9.30
C ILE A 826 10.43 -35.58 8.42
N GLU A 827 10.57 -36.05 7.18
CA GLU A 827 9.48 -36.20 6.23
C GLU A 827 8.44 -37.23 6.69
N ASP A 828 8.88 -38.35 7.28
CA ASP A 828 8.01 -39.38 7.86
C ASP A 828 7.17 -38.83 9.02
N VAL A 829 7.80 -38.06 9.92
CA VAL A 829 7.08 -37.42 11.04
C VAL A 829 6.06 -36.41 10.51
N ALA A 830 6.46 -35.54 9.57
CA ALA A 830 5.55 -34.58 8.95
C ALA A 830 4.36 -35.27 8.24
N GLY A 831 4.62 -36.37 7.53
CA GLY A 831 3.58 -37.20 6.93
C GLY A 831 2.60 -37.79 7.94
N SER A 832 3.09 -38.20 9.13
CA SER A 832 2.23 -38.68 10.20
C SER A 832 1.35 -37.59 10.82
N ILE A 833 1.85 -36.34 10.89
CA ILE A 833 1.07 -35.18 11.33
C ILE A 833 -0.03 -34.89 10.33
N LYS A 834 0.29 -34.86 9.03
CA LYS A 834 -0.70 -34.68 7.96
C LYS A 834 -1.83 -35.72 8.04
N ALA A 835 -1.49 -36.99 8.24
CA ALA A 835 -2.49 -38.04 8.36
C ALA A 835 -3.42 -37.86 9.58
N HIS A 836 -2.89 -37.33 10.69
CA HIS A 836 -3.69 -36.99 11.86
C HIS A 836 -4.65 -35.82 11.58
N ILE A 837 -4.18 -34.77 10.90
CA ILE A 837 -5.00 -33.63 10.49
C ILE A 837 -6.12 -34.07 9.54
N GLU A 838 -5.84 -34.99 8.61
CA GLU A 838 -6.86 -35.56 7.71
C GLU A 838 -7.95 -36.30 8.49
N GLN A 839 -7.58 -37.09 9.50
CA GLN A 839 -8.54 -37.78 10.37
C GLN A 839 -9.38 -36.81 11.20
N ASP A 840 -8.77 -35.77 11.78
CA ASP A 840 -9.50 -34.80 12.59
C ASP A 840 -10.45 -33.95 11.74
N LEU A 841 -10.08 -33.62 10.50
CA LEU A 841 -10.97 -32.98 9.52
C LEU A 841 -12.24 -33.79 9.28
N GLU A 842 -12.12 -35.12 9.12
CA GLU A 842 -13.28 -36.01 8.95
C GLU A 842 -14.17 -36.01 10.19
N LEU A 843 -13.59 -36.11 11.38
CA LEU A 843 -14.32 -36.06 12.66
C LEU A 843 -15.06 -34.72 12.85
N ARG A 844 -14.43 -33.59 12.52
CA ARG A 844 -15.07 -32.27 12.59
C ARG A 844 -16.23 -32.14 11.63
N ALA A 845 -16.09 -32.63 10.40
CA ALA A 845 -17.20 -32.64 9.45
C ALA A 845 -18.39 -33.47 9.98
N VAL A 846 -18.14 -34.63 10.61
CA VAL A 846 -19.19 -35.44 11.27
C VAL A 846 -19.87 -34.67 12.39
N GLU A 847 -19.11 -33.98 13.24
CA GLU A 847 -19.64 -33.17 14.33
C GLU A 847 -20.55 -32.06 13.80
N VAL A 848 -20.14 -31.35 12.75
CA VAL A 848 -20.94 -30.29 12.10
C VAL A 848 -22.26 -30.86 11.59
N PHE A 849 -22.23 -31.96 10.85
CA PHE A 849 -23.47 -32.60 10.37
C PHE A 849 -24.34 -33.11 11.52
N GLY A 850 -23.74 -33.66 12.57
CA GLY A 850 -24.43 -34.17 13.76
C GLY A 850 -25.15 -33.10 14.59
N ARG A 851 -24.81 -31.81 14.41
CA ARG A 851 -25.56 -30.69 15.02
C ARG A 851 -26.96 -30.55 14.44
N HIS A 852 -27.15 -30.94 13.17
CA HIS A 852 -28.37 -30.69 12.42
C HIS A 852 -29.10 -31.97 11.97
N LEU A 853 -28.39 -33.09 11.86
CA LEU A 853 -28.91 -34.36 11.37
C LEU A 853 -28.68 -35.51 12.36
N THR A 854 -29.66 -36.40 12.48
CA THR A 854 -29.60 -37.57 13.36
C THR A 854 -28.83 -38.73 12.75
N TYR A 855 -28.87 -38.89 11.43
CA TYR A 855 -28.30 -40.05 10.73
C TYR A 855 -27.00 -39.63 10.04
N VAL A 856 -25.89 -39.84 10.74
CA VAL A 856 -24.54 -39.52 10.27
C VAL A 856 -23.62 -40.69 10.59
N GLU A 857 -22.85 -41.15 9.62
CA GLU A 857 -21.81 -42.17 9.76
C GLU A 857 -20.49 -41.67 9.17
N HIS A 858 -19.39 -42.23 9.66
CA HIS A 858 -18.01 -41.79 9.36
C HIS A 858 -17.16 -42.96 8.89
N GLY A 859 -16.32 -42.74 7.87
CA GLY A 859 -15.31 -43.69 7.39
C GLY A 859 -15.88 -45.06 6.98
N VAL A 860 -17.07 -45.09 6.38
CA VAL A 860 -17.77 -46.34 6.07
C VAL A 860 -17.35 -46.90 4.71
N ASP A 861 -16.67 -48.04 4.72
CA ASP A 861 -16.40 -48.85 3.52
C ASP A 861 -17.43 -49.98 3.43
N PHE A 862 -18.43 -49.85 2.54
CA PHE A 862 -19.51 -50.82 2.40
C PHE A 862 -19.04 -52.18 1.85
N HIS A 863 -18.03 -52.19 0.98
CA HIS A 863 -17.44 -53.42 0.46
C HIS A 863 -16.80 -54.25 1.59
N ARG A 864 -16.05 -53.59 2.46
CA ARG A 864 -15.39 -54.25 3.61
C ARG A 864 -16.35 -54.55 4.76
N ARG A 865 -17.26 -53.63 5.11
CA ARG A 865 -18.20 -53.77 6.23
C ARG A 865 -19.27 -54.83 5.93
N PHE A 866 -19.70 -54.96 4.68
CA PHE A 866 -20.78 -55.88 4.28
C PHE A 866 -20.36 -56.83 3.14
N ARG A 867 -19.23 -57.54 3.30
CA ARG A 867 -18.69 -58.49 2.29
C ARG A 867 -19.70 -59.49 1.70
N LYS A 868 -20.76 -59.83 2.45
CA LYS A 868 -21.79 -60.79 2.00
C LYS A 868 -22.73 -60.23 0.94
N GLU A 869 -22.85 -58.91 0.85
CA GLU A 869 -23.70 -58.24 -0.14
C GLU A 869 -23.07 -58.22 -1.53
N GLY A 870 -21.75 -58.47 -1.64
CA GLY A 870 -21.05 -58.51 -2.92
C GLY A 870 -20.94 -57.15 -3.61
N PHE A 871 -21.00 -56.06 -2.86
CA PHE A 871 -20.82 -54.70 -3.37
C PHE A 871 -19.48 -54.53 -4.08
N GLU A 872 -19.47 -53.67 -5.10
CA GLU A 872 -18.24 -53.20 -5.73
C GLU A 872 -17.37 -52.37 -4.77
N ASP A 873 -16.05 -52.41 -4.94
CA ASP A 873 -15.11 -51.65 -4.12
C ASP A 873 -14.99 -50.21 -4.65
N VAL A 874 -15.79 -49.31 -4.06
CA VAL A 874 -15.77 -47.86 -4.32
C VAL A 874 -14.96 -47.08 -3.26
N GLY A 875 -14.32 -47.79 -2.32
CA GLY A 875 -13.65 -47.21 -1.16
C GLY A 875 -14.59 -46.82 -0.03
N ASP A 876 -14.01 -46.14 0.95
CA ASP A 876 -14.69 -45.56 2.11
C ASP A 876 -15.40 -44.24 1.78
N PHE A 877 -16.46 -43.97 2.52
CA PHE A 877 -17.15 -42.67 2.56
C PHE A 877 -16.66 -41.92 3.80
N ASP A 878 -15.97 -40.79 3.61
CA ASP A 878 -15.40 -40.00 4.71
C ASP A 878 -16.50 -39.58 5.69
N VAL A 879 -17.54 -38.89 5.20
CA VAL A 879 -18.80 -38.67 5.95
C VAL A 879 -20.01 -38.95 5.06
N LEU A 880 -20.97 -39.68 5.62
CA LEU A 880 -22.27 -39.93 5.00
C LEU A 880 -23.37 -39.48 5.95
N ALA A 881 -24.22 -38.55 5.53
CA ALA A 881 -25.35 -38.07 6.31
C ALA A 881 -26.67 -38.18 5.54
N TYR A 882 -27.78 -38.32 6.26
CA TYR A 882 -29.09 -38.55 5.67
C TYR A 882 -30.23 -37.87 6.44
N ARG A 883 -31.16 -37.28 5.68
CA ARG A 883 -32.40 -36.67 6.15
C ARG A 883 -33.60 -37.46 5.61
N PRO A 884 -34.30 -38.24 6.44
CA PRO A 884 -35.37 -39.12 5.98
C PRO A 884 -36.59 -38.39 5.44
N GLU A 885 -36.87 -37.19 5.94
CA GLU A 885 -38.08 -36.43 5.63
C GLU A 885 -38.22 -36.19 4.11
N ASP A 886 -37.10 -35.94 3.45
CA ASP A 886 -37.04 -35.57 2.02
C ASP A 886 -36.19 -36.53 1.17
N ASN A 887 -35.80 -37.69 1.73
CA ASN A 887 -34.89 -38.65 1.09
C ASN A 887 -33.58 -38.00 0.60
N TRP A 888 -32.97 -37.18 1.45
CA TRP A 888 -31.84 -36.35 1.09
C TRP A 888 -30.55 -36.83 1.76
N TRP A 889 -29.56 -37.16 0.93
CA TRP A 889 -28.23 -37.62 1.33
C TRP A 889 -27.19 -36.52 1.14
N PHE A 890 -26.25 -36.46 2.06
CA PHE A 890 -25.02 -35.68 1.94
C PHE A 890 -23.84 -36.66 1.90
N MET A 891 -23.11 -36.65 0.80
CA MET A 891 -21.86 -37.39 0.64
C MET A 891 -20.72 -36.38 0.72
N VAL A 892 -19.92 -36.49 1.77
CA VAL A 892 -18.84 -35.53 2.04
C VAL A 892 -17.51 -36.24 1.83
N GLU A 893 -16.66 -35.67 0.98
CA GLU A 893 -15.25 -36.02 0.85
C GLU A 893 -14.42 -34.98 1.60
N CYS A 894 -13.67 -35.41 2.61
CA CYS A 894 -12.79 -34.55 3.39
C CYS A 894 -11.36 -34.65 2.85
N LYS A 895 -10.74 -33.52 2.52
CA LYS A 895 -9.36 -33.52 2.01
C LYS A 895 -8.53 -32.36 2.55
N TYR A 896 -7.38 -32.71 3.14
CA TYR A 896 -6.37 -31.75 3.54
C TYR A 896 -5.37 -31.51 2.41
N ASN A 897 -5.64 -30.48 1.62
CA ASN A 897 -4.84 -30.09 0.47
C ASN A 897 -3.62 -29.26 0.89
N LYS A 898 -2.43 -29.67 0.46
CA LYS A 898 -1.21 -28.89 0.68
C LYS A 898 -1.30 -27.55 -0.08
N PRO A 899 -0.91 -26.42 0.51
CA PRO A 899 -0.92 -25.14 -0.18
C PRO A 899 -0.06 -25.15 -1.45
N ALA A 900 -0.54 -24.44 -2.46
CA ALA A 900 0.19 -24.17 -3.68
C ALA A 900 0.99 -22.88 -3.51
N PHE A 901 2.33 -22.97 -3.55
CA PHE A 901 3.22 -21.81 -3.38
C PHE A 901 3.74 -21.25 -4.71
N CYS A 902 3.50 -21.96 -5.80
CA CYS A 902 3.82 -21.53 -7.17
C CYS A 902 2.82 -22.15 -8.16
N ILE A 903 2.82 -21.64 -9.40
CA ILE A 903 1.95 -22.10 -10.50
C ILE A 903 2.08 -23.61 -10.76
N LYS A 904 3.29 -24.15 -10.66
CA LYS A 904 3.55 -25.59 -10.79
C LYS A 904 2.84 -26.42 -9.71
N ASP A 905 2.85 -25.95 -8.47
CA ASP A 905 2.15 -26.62 -7.37
C ASP A 905 0.63 -26.50 -7.54
N MET A 906 0.13 -25.35 -8.01
CA MET A 906 -1.28 -25.12 -8.31
C MET A 906 -1.80 -26.11 -9.36
N ARG A 907 -1.03 -26.31 -10.45
CA ARG A 907 -1.34 -27.31 -11.48
C ARG A 907 -1.42 -28.72 -10.91
N ARG A 908 -0.43 -29.13 -10.12
CA ARG A 908 -0.39 -30.48 -9.51
C ARG A 908 -1.61 -30.71 -8.63
N LEU A 909 -1.94 -29.73 -7.78
CA LEU A 909 -3.10 -29.81 -6.92
C LEU A 909 -4.41 -29.89 -7.73
N ARG A 910 -4.54 -29.07 -8.79
CA ARG A 910 -5.69 -29.14 -9.71
C ARG A 910 -5.82 -30.50 -10.37
N GLU A 911 -4.71 -31.08 -10.84
CA GLU A 911 -4.68 -32.44 -11.44
C GLU A 911 -5.03 -33.53 -10.42
N ASP A 912 -4.62 -33.38 -9.15
CA ASP A 912 -4.97 -34.34 -8.10
C ASP A 912 -6.47 -34.32 -7.79
N VAL A 913 -7.09 -33.13 -7.75
CA VAL A 913 -8.52 -32.95 -7.49
C VAL A 913 -9.37 -33.36 -8.69
N PHE A 914 -9.13 -32.76 -9.87
CA PHE A 914 -9.98 -32.93 -11.06
C PHE A 914 -9.56 -34.09 -11.98
N GLY A 915 -8.34 -34.60 -11.82
CA GLY A 915 -7.75 -35.58 -12.72
C GLY A 915 -7.21 -34.97 -14.01
N LYS A 916 -6.30 -35.69 -14.66
CA LYS A 916 -5.87 -35.39 -16.04
C LYS A 916 -6.96 -35.70 -17.07
N THR A 917 -7.85 -36.64 -16.73
CA THR A 917 -9.05 -36.99 -17.49
C THR A 917 -10.26 -37.05 -16.54
N PRO A 918 -11.51 -36.95 -17.06
CA PRO A 918 -12.72 -37.08 -16.25
C PRO A 918 -12.85 -38.36 -15.42
N ALA A 919 -12.13 -39.42 -15.81
CA ALA A 919 -12.13 -40.71 -15.13
C ALA A 919 -11.02 -40.86 -14.07
N THR A 920 -10.25 -39.81 -13.80
CA THR A 920 -9.10 -39.82 -12.89
C THR A 920 -9.22 -38.71 -11.84
N GLY A 921 -8.41 -38.76 -10.78
CA GLY A 921 -8.43 -37.77 -9.70
C GLY A 921 -9.45 -38.05 -8.61
N GLN A 922 -9.57 -37.14 -7.66
CA GLN A 922 -10.45 -37.27 -6.49
C GLN A 922 -11.93 -37.17 -6.89
N LEU A 923 -12.32 -36.24 -7.76
CA LEU A 923 -13.72 -36.10 -8.19
C LEU A 923 -14.26 -37.33 -8.94
N ALA A 924 -13.40 -38.06 -9.66
CA ALA A 924 -13.80 -39.33 -10.27
C ALA A 924 -14.11 -40.41 -9.23
N LYS A 925 -13.47 -40.38 -8.07
CA LYS A 925 -13.80 -41.28 -6.95
C LYS A 925 -15.16 -40.90 -6.34
N ILE A 926 -15.40 -39.60 -6.12
CA ILE A 926 -16.68 -39.08 -5.64
C ILE A 926 -17.82 -39.50 -6.58
N ALA A 927 -17.67 -39.31 -7.89
CA ALA A 927 -18.68 -39.71 -8.87
C ALA A 927 -19.00 -41.22 -8.84
N ARG A 928 -18.01 -42.08 -8.61
CA ARG A 928 -18.24 -43.53 -8.45
C ARG A 928 -19.02 -43.84 -7.17
N ARG A 929 -18.68 -43.18 -6.06
CA ARG A 929 -19.40 -43.32 -4.78
C ARG A 929 -20.84 -42.80 -4.87
N HIS A 930 -21.06 -41.70 -5.59
CA HIS A 930 -22.39 -41.18 -5.90
C HIS A 930 -23.25 -42.22 -6.64
N ALA A 931 -22.73 -42.76 -7.75
CA ALA A 931 -23.45 -43.77 -8.54
C ALA A 931 -23.76 -45.05 -7.74
N PHE A 932 -22.82 -45.45 -6.87
CA PHE A 932 -23.03 -46.54 -5.93
C PHE A 932 -24.17 -46.25 -4.95
N LEU A 933 -24.20 -45.05 -4.36
CA LEU A 933 -25.24 -44.63 -3.42
C LEU A 933 -26.61 -44.53 -4.10
N GLU A 934 -26.68 -43.96 -5.31
CA GLU A 934 -27.90 -43.87 -6.13
C GLU A 934 -28.47 -45.28 -6.45
N THR A 935 -27.59 -46.24 -6.76
CA THR A 935 -28.01 -47.61 -7.10
C THR A 935 -28.46 -48.42 -5.89
N HIS A 936 -27.83 -48.21 -4.73
CA HIS A 936 -27.98 -49.08 -3.57
C HIS A 936 -28.69 -48.45 -2.36
N ALA A 937 -29.14 -47.19 -2.45
CA ALA A 937 -29.70 -46.40 -1.35
C ALA A 937 -30.65 -47.17 -0.41
N THR A 938 -31.70 -47.79 -0.96
CA THR A 938 -32.69 -48.55 -0.16
C THR A 938 -32.04 -49.68 0.64
N ARG A 939 -31.12 -50.42 0.02
CA ARG A 939 -30.42 -51.52 0.69
C ARG A 939 -29.46 -51.00 1.74
N LEU A 940 -28.79 -49.88 1.48
CA LEU A 940 -27.88 -49.24 2.44
C LEU A 940 -28.63 -48.74 3.68
N LEU A 941 -29.83 -48.17 3.53
CA LEU A 941 -30.68 -47.79 4.67
C LEU A 941 -31.00 -48.99 5.57
N GLU A 942 -31.35 -50.14 4.99
CA GLU A 942 -31.60 -51.37 5.76
C GLU A 942 -30.36 -51.84 6.52
N LEU A 943 -29.19 -51.83 5.87
CA LEU A 943 -27.92 -52.29 6.44
C LEU A 943 -27.39 -51.36 7.54
N LEU A 944 -27.56 -50.05 7.36
CA LEU A 944 -27.21 -49.01 8.34
C LEU A 944 -28.26 -48.86 9.45
N LYS A 945 -29.43 -49.48 9.29
CA LYS A 945 -30.60 -49.34 10.18
C LYS A 945 -31.13 -47.91 10.26
N TRP A 946 -31.07 -47.20 9.14
CA TRP A 946 -31.64 -45.86 8.98
C TRP A 946 -33.09 -45.97 8.47
N PRO A 947 -33.98 -45.01 8.79
CA PRO A 947 -35.39 -45.09 8.39
C PRO A 947 -35.56 -44.90 6.87
N ALA A 948 -36.52 -45.62 6.30
CA ALA A 948 -36.94 -45.38 4.92
C ALA A 948 -37.65 -44.01 4.80
N SER A 949 -37.48 -43.34 3.67
CA SER A 949 -38.19 -42.08 3.38
C SER A 949 -39.62 -42.32 2.88
N ALA A 950 -40.51 -41.36 3.13
CA ALA A 950 -41.81 -41.25 2.48
C ALA A 950 -41.73 -40.54 1.11
N ALA A 951 -40.65 -39.79 0.84
CA ALA A 951 -40.40 -39.14 -0.43
C ALA A 951 -39.87 -40.15 -1.47
N VAL A 952 -40.37 -40.03 -2.71
CA VAL A 952 -40.03 -40.97 -3.80
C VAL A 952 -38.73 -40.57 -4.50
N GLU A 953 -38.48 -39.27 -4.64
CA GLU A 953 -37.28 -38.77 -5.31
C GLU A 953 -36.10 -38.75 -4.33
N GLN A 954 -34.97 -39.33 -4.75
CA GLN A 954 -33.72 -39.29 -3.98
C GLN A 954 -32.93 -38.05 -4.36
N ARG A 955 -32.47 -37.29 -3.36
CA ARG A 955 -31.53 -36.19 -3.54
C ARG A 955 -30.18 -36.55 -2.94
N ILE A 956 -29.11 -36.36 -3.69
CA ILE A 956 -27.73 -36.56 -3.21
C ILE A 956 -26.95 -35.26 -3.44
N GLU A 957 -26.37 -34.72 -2.38
CA GLU A 957 -25.43 -33.60 -2.46
C GLU A 957 -24.00 -34.08 -2.21
N ASP A 958 -23.14 -33.82 -3.20
CA ASP A 958 -21.72 -34.13 -3.14
C ASP A 958 -20.96 -32.91 -2.63
N LEU A 959 -20.34 -33.03 -1.46
CA LEU A 959 -19.54 -31.96 -0.86
C LEU A 959 -18.06 -32.34 -0.82
N TYR A 960 -17.20 -31.42 -1.22
CA TYR A 960 -15.76 -31.51 -1.03
C TYR A 960 -15.35 -30.53 0.07
N VAL A 961 -15.03 -31.05 1.25
CA VAL A 961 -14.72 -30.26 2.44
C VAL A 961 -13.21 -30.19 2.66
N CYS A 962 -12.70 -28.98 2.82
CA CYS A 962 -11.29 -28.75 3.09
C CYS A 962 -11.09 -27.53 4.01
N PRO A 963 -9.97 -27.42 4.75
CA PRO A 963 -9.72 -26.25 5.59
C PRO A 963 -9.41 -24.98 4.79
N ARG A 964 -8.88 -25.10 3.57
CA ARG A 964 -8.49 -23.99 2.69
C ARG A 964 -8.96 -24.21 1.27
N ILE A 965 -9.48 -23.15 0.65
CA ILE A 965 -9.98 -23.17 -0.73
C ILE A 965 -8.95 -22.54 -1.67
N PHE A 966 -8.94 -23.00 -2.92
CA PHE A 966 -8.04 -22.55 -3.97
C PHE A 966 -8.82 -21.90 -5.12
N PRO A 967 -8.22 -21.00 -5.91
CA PRO A 967 -8.91 -20.29 -6.99
C PRO A 967 -9.70 -21.23 -7.93
N PHE A 968 -9.08 -22.34 -8.34
CA PHE A 968 -9.68 -23.33 -9.25
C PHE A 968 -10.88 -24.11 -8.67
N MET A 969 -11.16 -23.99 -7.36
CA MET A 969 -12.34 -24.60 -6.72
C MET A 969 -13.57 -23.68 -6.78
N ARG A 970 -13.38 -22.39 -7.04
CA ARG A 970 -14.46 -21.45 -7.37
C ARG A 970 -14.58 -21.33 -8.89
N ARG A 971 -13.43 -21.22 -9.56
CA ARG A 971 -13.32 -21.25 -11.01
C ARG A 971 -13.02 -22.66 -11.51
N VAL A 972 -14.03 -23.52 -11.47
CA VAL A 972 -13.86 -24.93 -11.85
C VAL A 972 -13.46 -25.05 -13.33
N PRO A 973 -12.42 -25.84 -13.66
CA PRO A 973 -11.94 -25.99 -15.04
C PRO A 973 -12.95 -26.71 -15.97
N ARG A 974 -13.97 -27.35 -15.39
CA ARG A 974 -15.10 -27.97 -16.07
C ARG A 974 -16.30 -28.04 -15.12
N PRO A 975 -17.54 -28.13 -15.63
CA PRO A 975 -18.71 -28.37 -14.79
C PRO A 975 -18.56 -29.65 -13.96
N VAL A 976 -18.87 -29.56 -12.67
CA VAL A 976 -18.87 -30.69 -11.73
C VAL A 976 -20.08 -30.56 -10.80
N LEU A 977 -20.65 -31.69 -10.36
CA LEU A 977 -21.77 -31.71 -9.42
C LEU A 977 -21.34 -31.42 -7.98
N THR A 978 -20.07 -31.69 -7.66
CA THR A 978 -19.51 -31.54 -6.32
C THR A 978 -19.32 -30.07 -5.94
N GLN A 979 -19.87 -29.66 -4.80
CA GLN A 979 -19.69 -28.32 -4.23
C GLN A 979 -18.46 -28.29 -3.33
N PHE A 980 -17.56 -27.32 -3.55
CA PHE A 980 -16.37 -27.12 -2.71
C PHE A 980 -16.71 -26.22 -1.51
N VAL A 981 -16.44 -26.69 -0.30
CA VAL A 981 -16.84 -26.04 0.94
C VAL A 981 -15.66 -25.98 1.91
N ARG A 982 -15.50 -24.84 2.58
CA ARG A 982 -14.52 -24.69 3.64
C ARG A 982 -15.11 -25.24 4.93
N LEU A 983 -14.33 -25.96 5.74
CA LEU A 983 -14.80 -26.52 7.00
C LEU A 983 -15.50 -25.46 7.89
N GLY A 984 -14.87 -24.30 8.09
CA GLY A 984 -15.44 -23.18 8.85
C GLY A 984 -16.65 -22.49 8.22
N LYS A 985 -17.14 -22.94 7.06
CA LYS A 985 -18.42 -22.50 6.46
C LYS A 985 -19.43 -23.64 6.31
N LEU A 986 -19.05 -24.86 6.70
CA LEU A 986 -19.87 -26.04 6.53
C LEU A 986 -21.16 -25.96 7.37
N ASP A 987 -21.08 -25.50 8.62
CA ASP A 987 -22.26 -25.35 9.49
C ASP A 987 -23.30 -24.39 8.91
N ALA A 988 -22.84 -23.22 8.44
CA ALA A 988 -23.70 -22.22 7.80
C ALA A 988 -24.35 -22.75 6.52
N LEU A 989 -23.59 -23.46 5.69
CA LEU A 989 -24.12 -24.11 4.49
C LEU A 989 -25.19 -25.13 4.85
N VAL A 990 -24.91 -26.07 5.75
CA VAL A 990 -25.85 -27.11 6.17
C VAL A 990 -27.13 -26.48 6.74
N ARG A 991 -27.02 -25.47 7.60
CA ARG A 991 -28.17 -24.75 8.13
C ARG A 991 -29.01 -24.10 7.03
N SER A 992 -28.39 -23.36 6.12
CA SER A 992 -29.10 -22.69 5.01
C SER A 992 -29.89 -23.68 4.13
N ARG A 993 -29.29 -24.84 3.85
CA ARG A 993 -29.89 -25.92 3.07
C ARG A 993 -31.10 -26.54 3.77
N LEU A 994 -31.03 -26.72 5.08
CA LEU A 994 -32.09 -27.34 5.87
C LEU A 994 -33.28 -26.41 6.12
N ASP A 995 -33.03 -25.10 6.29
CA ASP A 995 -34.03 -24.06 6.59
C ASP A 995 -34.75 -23.52 5.34
N GLY A 996 -34.39 -23.99 4.13
CA GLY A 996 -35.00 -23.56 2.86
C GLY A 996 -34.59 -22.15 2.41
N GLY A 997 -33.48 -21.63 2.93
CA GLY A 997 -32.94 -20.30 2.60
C GLY A 997 -32.00 -20.30 1.39
N ALA A 998 -31.86 -19.14 0.76
CA ALA A 998 -30.89 -18.89 -0.31
C ALA A 998 -29.43 -19.12 0.15
N ASP A 999 -28.55 -19.42 -0.80
CA ASP A 999 -27.13 -19.73 -0.61
C ASP A 999 -26.44 -18.65 0.26
N PRO A 1000 -25.69 -18.99 1.32
CA PRO A 1000 -25.01 -18.01 2.18
C PRO A 1000 -23.72 -17.46 1.53
N GLY A 1001 -23.76 -17.20 0.21
CA GLY A 1001 -22.60 -16.84 -0.60
C GLY A 1001 -22.85 -15.80 -1.70
N GLU A 1002 -23.97 -15.07 -1.65
CA GLU A 1002 -24.10 -13.76 -2.32
C GLU A 1002 -23.82 -12.61 -1.35
#